data_AF-A0A948Z897-F1
#
_entry.id   AF-A0A948Z897-F1
#
_cell.length_a   1.000
_cell.length_b   1.000
_cell.length_c   1.000
_cell.angle_alpha   90.00
_cell.angle_beta   90.00
_cell.angle_gamma   90.00
#
_symmetry.space_group_name_H-M   'P 1'
#
loop_
_entity.id
_entity.type
_entity.pdbx_description
1 polymer ?
#
loop_
_entity_poly.entity_id
_entity_poly.type
_entity_poly.pdbx_seq_one_letter_code
_entity_poly.pdbx_strand_id
1 'polypeptide(L)'
;MSKIIYTYTDEAPMLATHSFLPIIQAFAGAAGVEVETRDISLAGRILAAFADLLPEGQGQADALAELGALAQQPEANIIKLPNISASVPQMKAVVAELQALGFALPDYVDDPTTDAEKDALARYGKAMGSAVNPVLREGNSDRRAPASVKNYARSHPHRMGAWTADSKTEVVTMGHDDFYSNEKSIVMPADDTVTIQLVSVEGTKVLTTVKVLADEVLDGTFMNVAALDAFIDEQKAAAKAAGVLFSVHLKATMMKVSDPIMFGHVVKRFLAPVFEAYGDQLAAAGLDPNNGLNAILEGLDKLPGGLGAEVKVAIDAAIAEGPALAMVDSDRGITNLHVPSDVIVDASMPAMIRQSGHMWGPDGAEADTIALIPDACYAGVYQATIADCKANGAFDPVTMGSVPNVGLMAQAAEEYGSHNKTFLIPADGTVQIVSGSGEVLMEHVVSAGDIWRACQAKDIPIRDWVKLAVNRARASATPAVFWLDANRAHDAVMIEKVQTYLADHDTTGLEISILEPAAAAKFSIDRIRQGLDTISVTGNVLRDYLTDLFPIMELGTSAKMLSIVPLIAGGGLFETGAGGSAPKHVQQLVKENHLRWDSLGEFLALASSFEHLAGATGNAGAQVLADTLDRATGTFLNENKSPSRKCGEIDNRGSHFYLATYWAQELAAQTVNTELAARFAPVAEALVANEAQIAAELLAVQGKPADIGGYYRPDAAKTDAVMRPSVTLNGIIDAV
;
A
#
# COMPACT_ATOMS: atom_id res chain seq x y z
N MET A 1 29.75 -6.39 -14.09
CA MET A 1 29.71 -6.28 -12.61
C MET A 1 28.24 -6.30 -12.24
N SER A 2 27.84 -7.06 -11.24
CA SER A 2 26.44 -7.16 -10.83
C SER A 2 26.00 -5.83 -10.21
N LYS A 3 24.85 -5.27 -10.61
CA LYS A 3 24.41 -3.92 -10.21
C LYS A 3 23.07 -3.97 -9.49
N ILE A 4 22.95 -3.19 -8.41
CA ILE A 4 21.70 -2.89 -7.71
C ILE A 4 21.43 -1.39 -7.86
N ILE A 5 20.20 -1.04 -8.20
CA ILE A 5 19.75 0.35 -8.19
C ILE A 5 19.00 0.63 -6.90
N TYR A 6 19.50 1.58 -6.12
CA TYR A 6 18.91 2.03 -4.86
C TYR A 6 18.19 3.36 -5.07
N THR A 7 16.87 3.39 -4.87
CA THR A 7 16.11 4.63 -5.12
C THR A 7 16.38 5.70 -4.06
N TYR A 8 16.71 6.91 -4.50
CA TYR A 8 16.72 8.11 -3.66
C TYR A 8 15.33 8.76 -3.75
N THR A 9 14.71 8.99 -2.59
CA THR A 9 13.29 9.31 -2.46
C THR A 9 13.07 10.60 -1.66
N ASP A 10 12.12 10.63 -0.74
CA ASP A 10 11.67 11.82 -0.03
C ASP A 10 11.67 11.60 1.48
N GLU A 11 11.72 12.68 2.26
CA GLU A 11 11.43 12.68 3.70
C GLU A 11 12.25 11.65 4.52
N ALA A 12 11.60 10.82 5.34
CA ALA A 12 12.29 9.92 6.27
C ALA A 12 13.16 8.84 5.61
N PRO A 13 12.70 8.09 4.57
CA PRO A 13 13.54 7.11 3.89
C PRO A 13 14.72 7.76 3.15
N MET A 14 14.56 8.98 2.62
CA MET A 14 15.70 9.74 2.06
C MET A 14 16.75 10.03 3.14
N LEU A 15 16.35 10.50 4.32
CA LEU A 15 17.28 10.74 5.44
C LEU A 15 17.97 9.43 5.87
N ALA A 16 17.22 8.34 6.00
CA ALA A 16 17.79 7.02 6.33
C ALA A 16 18.80 6.55 5.27
N THR A 17 18.54 6.82 3.99
CA THR A 17 19.45 6.50 2.88
C THR A 17 20.83 7.16 3.06
N HIS A 18 20.88 8.42 3.51
CA HIS A 18 22.16 9.10 3.79
C HIS A 18 23.00 8.40 4.88
N SER A 19 22.36 7.69 5.81
CA SER A 19 23.05 6.90 6.84
C SER A 19 23.40 5.49 6.36
N PHE A 20 22.48 4.81 5.66
CA PHE A 20 22.59 3.39 5.38
C PHE A 20 23.29 3.07 4.06
N LEU A 21 23.09 3.87 3.01
CA LEU A 21 23.67 3.62 1.68
C LEU A 21 25.20 3.44 1.69
N PRO A 22 26.00 4.22 2.46
CA PRO A 22 27.45 4.00 2.55
C PRO A 22 27.80 2.62 3.13
N ILE A 23 27.04 2.13 4.10
CA ILE A 23 27.21 0.78 4.68
C ILE A 23 26.90 -0.27 3.61
N ILE A 24 25.78 -0.11 2.89
CA ILE A 24 25.41 -1.02 1.80
C ILE A 24 26.51 -1.06 0.75
N GLN A 25 27.00 0.10 0.29
CA GLN A 25 28.04 0.20 -0.75
C GLN A 25 29.34 -0.47 -0.33
N ALA A 26 29.79 -0.26 0.91
CA ALA A 26 30.96 -0.91 1.47
C ALA A 26 30.80 -2.45 1.50
N PHE A 27 29.67 -2.94 2.01
CA PHE A 27 29.43 -4.37 2.17
C PHE A 27 29.20 -5.09 0.83
N ALA A 28 28.40 -4.49 -0.06
CA ALA A 28 28.13 -4.99 -1.41
C ALA A 28 29.39 -5.00 -2.29
N GLY A 29 30.18 -3.92 -2.23
CA GLY A 29 31.43 -3.78 -2.96
C GLY A 29 32.44 -4.88 -2.61
N ALA A 30 32.45 -5.34 -1.36
CA ALA A 30 33.28 -6.46 -0.93
C ALA A 30 32.96 -7.80 -1.63
N ALA A 31 31.74 -7.95 -2.17
CA ALA A 31 31.29 -9.10 -2.95
C ALA A 31 31.20 -8.83 -4.46
N GLY A 32 31.78 -7.72 -4.94
CA GLY A 32 31.75 -7.34 -6.36
C GLY A 32 30.37 -6.91 -6.86
N VAL A 33 29.53 -6.37 -5.98
CA VAL A 33 28.21 -5.83 -6.31
C VAL A 33 28.28 -4.29 -6.26
N GLU A 34 27.94 -3.65 -7.38
CA GLU A 34 27.86 -2.19 -7.50
C GLU A 34 26.46 -1.72 -7.07
N VAL A 35 26.38 -0.62 -6.31
CA VAL A 35 25.12 -0.03 -5.85
C VAL A 35 25.07 1.44 -6.29
N GLU A 36 24.19 1.74 -7.24
CA GLU A 36 23.99 3.08 -7.79
C GLU A 36 22.64 3.67 -7.34
N THR A 37 22.57 4.99 -7.23
CA THR A 37 21.32 5.67 -6.93
C THR A 37 20.57 6.13 -8.17
N ARG A 38 19.23 6.17 -8.08
CA ARG A 38 18.36 6.91 -9.01
C ARG A 38 17.41 7.81 -8.22
N ASP A 39 17.43 9.10 -8.52
CA ASP A 39 16.63 10.11 -7.81
C ASP A 39 15.23 10.19 -8.40
N ILE A 40 14.28 9.65 -7.63
CA ILE A 40 12.83 9.68 -7.92
C ILE A 40 12.08 10.54 -6.91
N SER A 41 12.78 11.40 -6.16
CA SER A 41 12.17 12.39 -5.26
C SER A 41 11.17 13.27 -6.02
N LEU A 42 10.21 13.85 -5.30
CA LEU A 42 9.27 14.80 -5.88
C LEU A 42 9.99 15.98 -6.55
N ALA A 43 11.03 16.51 -5.90
CA ALA A 43 11.86 17.58 -6.45
C ALA A 43 12.57 17.13 -7.74
N GLY A 44 13.23 15.98 -7.74
CA GLY A 44 13.94 15.44 -8.91
C GLY A 44 13.03 15.22 -10.11
N ARG A 45 11.82 14.67 -9.88
CA ARG A 45 10.82 14.45 -10.94
C ARG A 45 10.28 15.74 -11.53
N ILE A 46 10.07 16.78 -10.72
CA ILE A 46 9.68 18.11 -11.21
C ILE A 46 10.79 18.68 -12.08
N LEU A 47 12.04 18.69 -11.61
CA LEU A 47 13.16 19.24 -12.40
C LEU A 47 13.36 18.49 -13.72
N ALA A 48 13.15 17.16 -13.75
CA ALA A 48 13.17 16.38 -14.98
C ALA A 48 12.04 16.77 -15.95
N ALA A 49 10.81 16.98 -15.45
CA ALA A 49 9.65 17.35 -16.27
C ALA A 49 9.75 18.75 -16.92
N PHE A 50 10.61 19.61 -16.38
CA PHE A 50 10.88 20.96 -16.87
C PHE A 50 12.31 21.15 -17.42
N ALA A 51 13.07 20.06 -17.62
CA ALA A 51 14.49 20.15 -17.99
C ALA A 51 14.74 20.91 -19.31
N ASP A 52 13.78 20.90 -20.24
CA ASP A 52 13.81 21.65 -21.50
C ASP A 52 13.50 23.15 -21.35
N LEU A 53 12.93 23.57 -20.22
CA LEU A 53 12.58 24.96 -19.92
C LEU A 53 13.51 25.62 -18.90
N LEU A 54 14.28 24.81 -18.16
CA LEU A 54 15.22 25.28 -17.17
C LEU A 54 16.55 25.75 -17.80
N PRO A 55 17.22 26.76 -17.22
CA PRO A 55 18.58 27.14 -17.60
C PRO A 55 19.57 25.96 -17.59
N GLU A 56 20.63 26.05 -18.40
CA GLU A 56 21.70 25.05 -18.45
C GLU A 56 22.27 24.80 -17.03
N GLY A 57 22.35 23.52 -16.64
CA GLY A 57 22.80 23.11 -15.30
C GLY A 57 21.74 23.11 -14.20
N GLN A 58 20.52 23.59 -14.47
CA GLN A 58 19.38 23.49 -13.54
C GLN A 58 18.46 22.29 -13.81
N GLY A 59 18.50 21.73 -15.02
CA GLY A 59 17.76 20.51 -15.36
C GLY A 59 18.34 19.25 -14.71
N GLN A 60 17.52 18.21 -14.62
CA GLN A 60 17.93 16.89 -14.13
C GLN A 60 17.50 15.80 -15.13
N ALA A 61 18.26 14.72 -15.24
CA ALA A 61 17.87 13.58 -16.06
C ALA A 61 16.60 12.91 -15.52
N ASP A 62 15.76 12.39 -16.41
CA ASP A 62 14.54 11.69 -16.02
C ASP A 62 14.84 10.26 -15.56
N ALA A 63 15.24 10.14 -14.29
CA ALA A 63 15.56 8.87 -13.67
C ALA A 63 14.33 7.95 -13.55
N LEU A 64 13.10 8.49 -13.51
CA LEU A 64 11.90 7.67 -13.48
C LEU A 64 11.67 7.00 -14.84
N ALA A 65 11.85 7.73 -15.94
CA ALA A 65 11.82 7.14 -17.27
C ALA A 65 12.93 6.10 -17.48
N GLU A 66 14.14 6.38 -16.99
CA GLU A 66 15.25 5.41 -17.02
C GLU A 66 14.91 4.13 -16.26
N LEU A 67 14.38 4.25 -15.04
CA LEU A 67 13.97 3.10 -14.23
C LEU A 67 12.81 2.33 -14.86
N GLY A 68 11.85 3.01 -15.51
CA GLY A 68 10.78 2.36 -16.27
C GLY A 68 11.31 1.54 -17.44
N ALA A 69 12.31 2.05 -18.16
CA ALA A 69 12.99 1.30 -19.21
C ALA A 69 13.80 0.12 -18.64
N LEU A 70 14.49 0.32 -17.50
CA LEU A 70 15.22 -0.74 -16.82
C LEU A 70 14.29 -1.85 -16.34
N ALA A 71 13.10 -1.52 -15.80
CA ALA A 71 12.13 -2.51 -15.31
C ALA A 71 11.64 -3.48 -16.40
N GLN A 72 11.86 -3.14 -17.67
CA GLN A 72 11.57 -4.00 -18.83
C GLN A 72 12.78 -4.83 -19.29
N GLN A 73 13.88 -4.84 -18.53
CA GLN A 73 15.09 -5.60 -18.83
C GLN A 73 15.33 -6.72 -17.81
N PRO A 74 15.87 -7.87 -18.23
CA PRO A 74 16.15 -9.00 -17.34
C PRO A 74 17.20 -8.70 -16.27
N GLU A 75 18.11 -7.76 -16.52
CA GLU A 75 19.16 -7.37 -15.57
C GLU A 75 18.69 -6.42 -14.46
N ALA A 76 17.43 -5.99 -14.45
CA ALA A 76 16.92 -5.07 -13.45
C ALA A 76 17.02 -5.65 -12.04
N ASN A 77 17.63 -4.89 -11.13
CA ASN A 77 17.60 -5.17 -9.70
C ASN A 77 17.44 -3.85 -8.97
N ILE A 78 16.20 -3.53 -8.58
CA ILE A 78 15.81 -2.20 -8.09
C ILE A 78 15.30 -2.32 -6.66
N ILE A 79 15.96 -1.65 -5.70
CA ILE A 79 15.46 -1.47 -4.34
C ILE A 79 14.66 -0.17 -4.28
N LYS A 80 13.36 -0.30 -4.05
CA LYS A 80 12.38 0.80 -4.09
C LYS A 80 11.94 1.19 -2.68
N LEU A 81 12.39 2.36 -2.23
CA LEU A 81 11.98 2.96 -0.96
C LEU A 81 10.66 3.73 -1.13
N PRO A 82 9.87 3.95 -0.06
CA PRO A 82 8.70 4.81 -0.10
C PRO A 82 9.02 6.23 -0.61
N ASN A 83 8.13 6.79 -1.44
CA ASN A 83 8.27 8.13 -2.01
C ASN A 83 6.94 8.89 -1.88
N ILE A 84 6.96 10.21 -2.07
CA ILE A 84 5.76 11.05 -2.03
C ILE A 84 4.90 10.81 -3.27
N SER A 85 3.61 10.48 -3.04
CA SER A 85 2.52 10.66 -4.00
C SER A 85 1.89 12.03 -3.77
N ALA A 86 2.33 13.04 -4.53
CA ALA A 86 2.11 14.44 -4.16
C ALA A 86 0.64 14.86 -4.28
N SER A 87 0.14 15.50 -3.22
CA SER A 87 -1.08 16.31 -3.24
C SER A 87 -0.81 17.71 -3.78
N VAL A 88 -1.88 18.46 -4.11
CA VAL A 88 -1.76 19.86 -4.57
C VAL A 88 -1.01 20.75 -3.56
N PRO A 89 -1.27 20.72 -2.24
CA PRO A 89 -0.51 21.51 -1.27
C PRO A 89 0.99 21.17 -1.26
N GLN A 90 1.33 19.88 -1.33
CA GLN A 90 2.73 19.44 -1.41
C GLN A 90 3.39 19.91 -2.71
N MET A 91 2.66 19.88 -3.83
CA MET A 91 3.15 20.38 -5.12
C MET A 91 3.49 21.87 -5.04
N LYS A 92 2.60 22.69 -4.46
CA LYS A 92 2.87 24.12 -4.26
C LYS A 92 4.08 24.36 -3.36
N ALA A 93 4.22 23.57 -2.28
CA ALA A 93 5.32 23.70 -1.35
C ALA A 93 6.69 23.34 -1.97
N VAL A 94 6.77 22.25 -2.74
CA VAL A 94 8.03 21.87 -3.41
C VAL A 94 8.41 22.85 -4.52
N VAL A 95 7.44 23.37 -5.27
CA VAL A 95 7.71 24.39 -6.29
C VAL A 95 8.26 25.66 -5.64
N ALA A 96 7.64 26.12 -4.54
CA ALA A 96 8.14 27.28 -3.81
C ALA A 96 9.55 27.07 -3.23
N GLU A 97 9.86 25.88 -2.69
CA GLU A 97 11.21 25.55 -2.22
C GLU A 97 12.23 25.58 -3.36
N LEU A 98 11.93 24.96 -4.51
CA LEU A 98 12.82 24.96 -5.67
C LEU A 98 13.03 26.38 -6.23
N GLN A 99 11.98 27.20 -6.29
CA GLN A 99 12.11 28.60 -6.70
C GLN A 99 12.99 29.39 -5.72
N ALA A 100 12.86 29.16 -4.41
CA ALA A 100 13.71 29.78 -3.39
C ALA A 100 15.19 29.34 -3.50
N LEU A 101 15.44 28.12 -4.00
CA LEU A 101 16.77 27.62 -4.34
C LEU A 101 17.31 28.14 -5.68
N GLY A 102 16.53 28.94 -6.42
CA GLY A 102 16.94 29.59 -7.66
C GLY A 102 16.62 28.82 -8.94
N PHE A 103 15.80 27.76 -8.87
CA PHE A 103 15.29 27.07 -10.05
C PHE A 103 14.21 27.92 -10.73
N ALA A 104 14.38 28.19 -12.03
CA ALA A 104 13.46 29.02 -12.81
C ALA A 104 12.17 28.26 -13.23
N LEU A 105 11.46 27.68 -12.27
CA LEU A 105 10.23 26.94 -12.49
C LEU A 105 9.01 27.86 -12.59
N PRO A 106 8.05 27.57 -13.48
CA PRO A 106 6.76 28.26 -13.52
C PRO A 106 5.93 27.92 -12.27
N ASP A 107 5.07 28.85 -11.86
CA ASP A 107 4.16 28.61 -10.73
C ASP A 107 3.17 27.47 -11.01
N TYR A 108 2.73 26.80 -9.94
CA TYR A 108 1.61 25.87 -10.01
C TYR A 108 0.29 26.64 -9.92
N VAL A 109 -0.45 26.70 -11.04
CA VAL A 109 -1.74 27.40 -11.14
C VAL A 109 -2.88 26.37 -11.19
N ASP A 110 -3.83 26.46 -10.25
CA ASP A 110 -4.94 25.50 -10.12
C ASP A 110 -5.89 25.56 -11.33
N ASP A 111 -6.24 26.78 -11.76
CA ASP A 111 -7.17 27.05 -12.86
C ASP A 111 -6.45 27.77 -14.00
N PRO A 112 -5.76 27.05 -14.91
CA PRO A 112 -4.92 27.65 -15.92
C PRO A 112 -5.77 28.33 -17.02
N THR A 113 -5.47 29.59 -17.30
CA THR A 113 -6.20 30.39 -18.30
C THR A 113 -5.42 30.58 -19.59
N THR A 114 -4.08 30.47 -19.52
CA THR A 114 -3.17 30.60 -20.66
C THR A 114 -2.60 29.25 -21.10
N ASP A 115 -2.10 29.17 -22.33
CA ASP A 115 -1.51 27.93 -22.84
C ASP A 115 -0.22 27.54 -22.11
N ALA A 116 0.55 28.51 -21.63
CA ALA A 116 1.75 28.26 -20.82
C ALA A 116 1.39 27.67 -19.45
N GLU A 117 0.34 28.17 -18.80
CA GLU A 117 -0.16 27.61 -17.53
C GLU A 117 -0.72 26.20 -17.72
N LYS A 118 -1.41 25.93 -18.85
CA LYS A 118 -1.92 24.59 -19.18
C LYS A 118 -0.79 23.60 -19.43
N ASP A 119 0.26 23.99 -20.15
CA ASP A 119 1.46 23.16 -20.36
C ASP A 119 2.17 22.88 -19.03
N ALA A 120 2.38 23.91 -18.20
CA ALA A 120 2.98 23.75 -16.88
C ALA A 120 2.16 22.80 -15.99
N LEU A 121 0.83 22.97 -15.93
CA LEU A 121 -0.05 22.08 -15.16
C LEU A 121 0.01 20.64 -15.67
N ALA A 122 0.04 20.44 -16.99
CA ALA A 122 0.18 19.11 -17.58
C ALA A 122 1.52 18.44 -17.23
N ARG A 123 2.63 19.20 -17.20
CA ARG A 123 3.95 18.72 -16.77
C ARG A 123 3.99 18.39 -15.28
N TYR A 124 3.46 19.26 -14.42
CA TYR A 124 3.29 18.96 -12.99
C TYR A 124 2.42 17.72 -12.77
N GLY A 125 1.39 17.53 -13.59
CA GLY A 125 0.53 16.35 -13.58
C GLY A 125 1.29 15.03 -13.73
N LYS A 126 2.42 15.01 -14.46
CA LYS A 126 3.29 13.83 -14.59
C LYS A 126 4.05 13.51 -13.29
N ALA A 127 4.26 14.50 -12.42
CA ALA A 127 4.91 14.34 -11.12
C ALA A 127 3.92 14.24 -9.95
N MET A 128 2.62 14.47 -10.18
CA MET A 128 1.58 14.47 -9.15
C MET A 128 1.04 13.07 -8.87
N GLY A 129 0.52 12.85 -7.66
CA GLY A 129 -0.08 11.58 -7.27
C GLY A 129 0.89 10.40 -7.33
N SER A 130 0.35 9.19 -7.52
CA SER A 130 1.14 7.96 -7.61
C SER A 130 1.81 7.82 -8.99
N ALA A 131 2.78 8.67 -9.29
CA ALA A 131 3.47 8.70 -10.59
C ALA A 131 4.55 7.60 -10.73
N VAL A 132 5.14 7.16 -9.61
CA VAL A 132 6.29 6.22 -9.63
C VAL A 132 5.86 4.77 -9.73
N ASN A 133 4.97 4.32 -8.85
CA ASN A 133 4.60 2.90 -8.76
C ASN A 133 4.06 2.31 -10.07
N PRO A 134 3.20 3.00 -10.85
CA PRO A 134 2.72 2.48 -12.13
C PRO A 134 3.81 2.28 -13.18
N VAL A 135 4.94 2.98 -13.07
CA VAL A 135 6.08 2.87 -14.00
C VAL A 135 6.99 1.70 -13.61
N LEU A 136 7.15 1.42 -12.31
CA LEU A 136 8.09 0.40 -11.84
C LEU A 136 7.45 -0.98 -11.67
N ARG A 137 6.13 -1.06 -11.41
CA ARG A 137 5.42 -2.33 -11.16
C ARG A 137 5.06 -3.08 -12.45
N GLU A 138 6.08 -3.42 -13.23
CA GLU A 138 6.01 -4.27 -14.44
C GLU A 138 6.11 -5.77 -14.09
N GLY A 139 5.53 -6.16 -12.95
CA GLY A 139 5.62 -7.51 -12.39
C GLY A 139 4.53 -7.76 -11.36
N ASN A 140 4.28 -9.04 -11.08
CA ASN A 140 3.32 -9.46 -10.05
C ASN A 140 3.97 -9.46 -8.66
N SER A 141 3.15 -9.61 -7.62
CA SER A 141 3.60 -9.51 -6.22
C SER A 141 3.96 -10.88 -5.65
N ASP A 142 5.13 -11.03 -5.04
CA ASP A 142 5.49 -12.08 -4.06
C ASP A 142 5.68 -11.41 -2.69
N ARG A 143 4.66 -11.53 -1.83
CA ARG A 143 4.68 -10.96 -0.47
C ARG A 143 4.63 -12.04 0.58
N ARG A 144 5.62 -12.04 1.48
CA ARG A 144 5.79 -13.10 2.50
C ARG A 144 6.64 -12.65 3.68
N ALA A 145 6.43 -13.26 4.84
CA ALA A 145 7.28 -13.04 6.02
C ALA A 145 8.63 -13.76 5.83
N PRO A 146 9.77 -13.12 6.09
CA PRO A 146 11.04 -13.82 6.23
C PRO A 146 11.00 -14.82 7.40
N ALA A 147 11.77 -15.90 7.29
CA ALA A 147 11.87 -16.90 8.36
C ALA A 147 12.42 -16.30 9.66
N SER A 148 13.40 -15.39 9.57
CA SER A 148 13.96 -14.65 10.70
C SER A 148 12.91 -13.86 11.47
N VAL A 149 12.07 -13.09 10.75
CA VAL A 149 10.97 -12.30 11.32
C VAL A 149 9.90 -13.20 11.94
N LYS A 150 9.53 -14.29 11.27
CA LYS A 150 8.54 -15.25 11.81
C LYS A 150 9.05 -15.91 13.09
N ASN A 151 10.31 -16.33 13.13
CA ASN A 151 10.91 -16.92 14.32
C ASN A 151 10.99 -15.91 15.48
N TYR A 152 11.32 -14.65 15.19
CA TYR A 152 11.25 -13.58 16.18
C TYR A 152 9.84 -13.44 16.77
N ALA A 153 8.79 -13.43 15.94
CA ALA A 153 7.41 -13.33 16.40
C ALA A 153 7.00 -14.53 17.27
N ARG A 154 7.52 -15.74 17.00
CA ARG A 154 7.28 -16.92 17.84
C ARG A 154 7.95 -16.80 19.22
N SER A 155 9.17 -16.27 19.27
CA SER A 155 9.91 -16.08 20.52
C SER A 155 9.43 -14.87 21.32
N HIS A 156 8.83 -13.88 20.66
CA HIS A 156 8.33 -12.63 21.24
C HIS A 156 6.88 -12.39 20.79
N PRO A 157 5.91 -13.23 21.23
CA PRO A 157 4.54 -13.15 20.75
C PRO A 157 3.92 -11.80 21.11
N HIS A 158 3.39 -11.13 20.10
CA HIS A 158 2.65 -9.90 20.28
C HIS A 158 1.28 -10.18 20.89
N ARG A 159 0.67 -9.14 21.49
CA ARG A 159 -0.67 -9.29 22.07
C ARG A 159 -1.72 -9.55 20.99
N MET A 160 -2.53 -10.57 21.23
CA MET A 160 -3.77 -10.90 20.53
C MET A 160 -4.93 -10.76 21.51
N GLY A 161 -5.99 -10.03 21.13
CA GLY A 161 -7.20 -9.89 21.93
C GLY A 161 -7.96 -11.21 22.01
N ALA A 162 -8.45 -11.56 23.20
CA ALA A 162 -9.21 -12.79 23.40
C ALA A 162 -10.56 -12.71 22.67
N TRP A 163 -10.93 -13.77 21.97
CA TRP A 163 -12.22 -13.89 21.30
C TRP A 163 -13.19 -14.74 22.11
N THR A 164 -14.47 -14.37 22.07
CA THR A 164 -15.56 -15.11 22.72
C THR A 164 -16.59 -15.53 21.69
N ALA A 165 -17.17 -16.72 21.86
CA ALA A 165 -18.24 -17.23 21.00
C ALA A 165 -19.49 -16.33 20.99
N ASP A 166 -19.72 -15.57 22.07
CA ASP A 166 -20.85 -14.65 22.22
C ASP A 166 -20.62 -13.26 21.61
N SER A 167 -19.45 -13.00 20.99
CA SER A 167 -19.18 -11.71 20.34
C SER A 167 -20.24 -11.44 19.28
N LYS A 168 -20.76 -10.21 19.25
CA LYS A 168 -21.73 -9.74 18.27
C LYS A 168 -21.09 -9.15 17.02
N THR A 169 -19.76 -9.08 16.95
CA THR A 169 -19.07 -8.50 15.80
C THR A 169 -19.33 -9.28 14.52
N GLU A 170 -19.67 -8.59 13.44
CA GLU A 170 -19.93 -9.20 12.14
C GLU A 170 -19.62 -8.23 11.00
N VAL A 171 -19.30 -8.78 9.85
CA VAL A 171 -19.24 -8.04 8.58
C VAL A 171 -20.60 -8.12 7.92
N VAL A 172 -21.09 -6.98 7.46
CA VAL A 172 -22.33 -6.88 6.69
C VAL A 172 -22.04 -6.36 5.29
N THR A 173 -22.69 -6.96 4.30
CA THR A 173 -22.56 -6.65 2.86
C THR A 173 -23.92 -6.77 2.17
N MET A 174 -24.11 -6.14 1.01
CA MET A 174 -25.43 -5.99 0.36
C MET A 174 -26.02 -7.32 -0.15
N GLY A 175 -25.20 -8.22 -0.69
CA GLY A 175 -25.62 -9.53 -1.19
C GLY A 175 -26.50 -9.53 -2.46
N HIS A 176 -26.89 -8.36 -2.95
CA HIS A 176 -27.53 -8.12 -4.24
C HIS A 176 -27.30 -6.67 -4.69
N ASP A 177 -27.43 -6.42 -6.00
CA ASP A 177 -27.36 -5.08 -6.62
C ASP A 177 -26.08 -4.26 -6.31
N ASP A 178 -25.00 -4.94 -5.91
CA ASP A 178 -23.66 -4.40 -5.71
C ASP A 178 -22.73 -4.71 -6.90
N PHE A 179 -21.45 -4.34 -6.80
CA PHE A 179 -20.51 -4.61 -7.91
C PHE A 179 -20.33 -6.10 -8.13
N TYR A 180 -20.34 -6.91 -7.07
CA TYR A 180 -20.31 -8.37 -7.16
C TYR A 180 -21.47 -8.91 -8.01
N SER A 181 -22.71 -8.53 -7.66
CA SER A 181 -23.93 -9.13 -8.22
C SER A 181 -24.22 -8.68 -9.65
N ASN A 182 -23.75 -7.49 -10.02
CA ASN A 182 -24.00 -6.89 -11.33
C ASN A 182 -22.87 -7.13 -12.34
N GLU A 183 -21.82 -7.86 -11.97
CA GLU A 183 -20.63 -8.01 -12.80
C GLU A 183 -20.89 -8.80 -14.09
N LYS A 184 -20.34 -8.28 -15.19
CA LYS A 184 -20.19 -8.98 -16.47
C LYS A 184 -18.73 -8.91 -16.91
N SER A 185 -18.26 -9.95 -17.58
CA SER A 185 -16.88 -10.05 -18.06
C SER A 185 -16.81 -10.66 -19.46
N ILE A 186 -15.85 -10.22 -20.25
CA ILE A 186 -15.54 -10.76 -21.58
C ILE A 186 -14.02 -10.88 -21.77
N VAL A 187 -13.60 -11.82 -22.62
CA VAL A 187 -12.22 -11.88 -23.15
C VAL A 187 -12.21 -11.27 -24.54
N MET A 188 -11.34 -10.29 -24.76
CA MET A 188 -11.24 -9.62 -26.04
C MET A 188 -10.57 -10.54 -27.09
N PRO A 189 -11.19 -10.78 -28.25
CA PRO A 189 -10.64 -11.71 -29.26
C PRO A 189 -9.47 -11.13 -30.05
N ALA A 190 -9.29 -9.80 -30.04
CA ALA A 190 -8.25 -9.07 -30.75
C ALA A 190 -8.03 -7.69 -30.11
N ASP A 191 -6.93 -7.04 -30.48
CA ASP A 191 -6.68 -5.64 -30.14
C ASP A 191 -7.82 -4.75 -30.68
N ASP A 192 -8.34 -3.86 -29.84
CA ASP A 192 -9.42 -2.92 -30.21
C ASP A 192 -9.34 -1.62 -29.40
N THR A 193 -10.16 -0.63 -29.76
CA THR A 193 -10.47 0.52 -28.93
C THR A 193 -11.97 0.57 -28.69
N VAL A 194 -12.38 0.23 -27.47
CA VAL A 194 -13.78 0.22 -27.06
C VAL A 194 -14.23 1.61 -26.59
N THR A 195 -15.49 1.93 -26.82
CA THR A 195 -16.17 3.14 -26.34
C THR A 195 -17.14 2.78 -25.22
N ILE A 196 -16.99 3.43 -24.07
CA ILE A 196 -17.95 3.33 -22.97
C ILE A 196 -18.92 4.50 -23.11
N GLN A 197 -20.20 4.22 -23.26
CA GLN A 197 -21.24 5.23 -23.50
C GLN A 197 -22.49 4.99 -22.67
N LEU A 198 -23.18 6.07 -22.29
CA LEU A 198 -24.51 6.04 -21.70
C LEU A 198 -25.55 6.36 -22.76
N VAL A 199 -26.47 5.42 -23.00
CA VAL A 199 -27.64 5.62 -23.86
C VAL A 199 -28.83 5.95 -22.97
N SER A 200 -29.37 7.16 -23.13
CA SER A 200 -30.50 7.67 -22.34
C SER A 200 -31.61 8.20 -23.24
N VAL A 201 -32.73 8.65 -22.66
CA VAL A 201 -33.81 9.34 -23.38
C VAL A 201 -33.35 10.66 -24.02
N GLU A 202 -32.27 11.26 -23.52
CA GLU A 202 -31.67 12.49 -24.06
C GLU A 202 -30.70 12.22 -25.22
N GLY A 203 -30.37 10.95 -25.48
CA GLY A 203 -29.43 10.49 -26.49
C GLY A 203 -28.23 9.74 -25.91
N THR A 204 -27.21 9.54 -26.75
CA THR A 204 -25.98 8.82 -26.39
C THR A 204 -24.89 9.79 -25.95
N LYS A 205 -24.38 9.61 -24.73
CA LYS A 205 -23.24 10.34 -24.18
C LYS A 205 -22.04 9.40 -24.07
N VAL A 206 -20.95 9.71 -24.76
CA VAL A 206 -19.66 9.01 -24.57
C VAL A 206 -19.09 9.37 -23.20
N LEU A 207 -18.75 8.36 -22.40
CA LEU A 207 -18.11 8.51 -21.09
C LEU A 207 -16.59 8.48 -21.23
N THR A 208 -16.05 7.50 -21.96
CA THR A 208 -14.61 7.41 -22.27
C THR A 208 -14.33 6.42 -23.42
N THR A 209 -13.09 6.36 -23.88
CA THR A 209 -12.58 5.31 -24.77
C THR A 209 -11.40 4.59 -24.14
N VAL A 210 -11.27 3.29 -24.40
CA VAL A 210 -10.30 2.41 -23.75
C VAL A 210 -9.64 1.53 -24.79
N LYS A 211 -8.31 1.49 -24.81
CA LYS A 211 -7.58 0.51 -25.61
C LYS A 211 -7.57 -0.83 -24.89
N VAL A 212 -7.82 -1.89 -25.64
CA VAL A 212 -7.79 -3.27 -25.17
C VAL A 212 -6.94 -4.12 -26.11
N LEU A 213 -6.31 -5.15 -25.56
CA LEU A 213 -5.46 -6.09 -26.27
C LEU A 213 -6.19 -7.41 -26.52
N ALA A 214 -5.72 -8.19 -27.49
CA ALA A 214 -6.10 -9.59 -27.63
C ALA A 214 -5.89 -10.35 -26.30
N ASP A 215 -6.84 -11.22 -25.97
CA ASP A 215 -6.89 -12.03 -24.76
C ASP A 215 -7.00 -11.24 -23.43
N GLU A 216 -7.14 -9.90 -23.47
CA GLU A 216 -7.39 -9.07 -22.29
C GLU A 216 -8.80 -9.33 -21.74
N VAL A 217 -8.89 -9.47 -20.42
CA VAL A 217 -10.16 -9.55 -19.69
C VAL A 217 -10.67 -8.12 -19.49
N LEU A 218 -11.92 -7.87 -19.89
CA LEU A 218 -12.61 -6.60 -19.72
C LEU A 218 -13.92 -6.84 -18.98
N ASP A 219 -14.08 -6.16 -17.85
CA ASP A 219 -15.24 -6.29 -16.97
C ASP A 219 -16.01 -4.98 -16.90
N GLY A 220 -17.32 -5.06 -16.69
CA GLY A 220 -18.19 -3.93 -16.39
C GLY A 220 -19.17 -4.31 -15.30
N THR A 221 -19.42 -3.39 -14.38
CA THR A 221 -20.33 -3.60 -13.25
C THR A 221 -20.83 -2.27 -12.70
N PHE A 222 -21.82 -2.29 -11.80
CA PHE A 222 -22.30 -1.10 -11.11
C PHE A 222 -22.81 -1.40 -9.70
N MET A 223 -22.73 -0.37 -8.85
CA MET A 223 -23.37 -0.32 -7.54
C MET A 223 -24.69 0.43 -7.70
N ASN A 224 -25.80 -0.24 -7.39
CA ASN A 224 -27.11 0.41 -7.35
C ASN A 224 -27.22 1.27 -6.08
N VAL A 225 -27.32 2.58 -6.26
CA VAL A 225 -27.27 3.50 -5.12
C VAL A 225 -28.53 3.46 -4.26
N ALA A 226 -29.70 3.17 -4.85
CA ALA A 226 -30.93 3.04 -4.08
C ALA A 226 -30.88 1.78 -3.17
N ALA A 227 -30.34 0.67 -3.68
CA ALA A 227 -30.11 -0.53 -2.89
C ALA A 227 -29.06 -0.31 -1.80
N LEU A 228 -27.97 0.40 -2.11
CA LEU A 228 -26.95 0.79 -1.14
C LEU A 228 -27.54 1.62 0.01
N ASP A 229 -28.35 2.64 -0.31
CA ASP A 229 -28.99 3.51 0.69
C ASP A 229 -29.93 2.71 1.60
N ALA A 230 -30.74 1.82 1.03
CA ALA A 230 -31.63 0.94 1.79
C ALA A 230 -30.85 -0.01 2.71
N PHE A 231 -29.77 -0.61 2.20
CA PHE A 231 -28.88 -1.46 2.97
C PHE A 231 -28.25 -0.70 4.14
N ILE A 232 -27.73 0.52 3.92
CA ILE A 232 -27.15 1.34 4.99
C ILE A 232 -28.17 1.62 6.09
N ASP A 233 -29.41 1.97 5.74
CA ASP A 233 -30.46 2.22 6.72
C ASP A 233 -30.79 0.98 7.55
N GLU A 234 -30.88 -0.19 6.91
CA GLU A 234 -31.10 -1.47 7.57
C GLU A 234 -29.97 -1.77 8.57
N GLN A 235 -28.71 -1.67 8.14
CA GLN A 235 -27.57 -1.99 8.99
C GLN A 235 -27.37 -0.97 10.13
N LYS A 236 -27.70 0.30 9.89
CA LYS A 236 -27.75 1.33 10.95
C LYS A 236 -28.79 0.97 12.02
N ALA A 237 -29.98 0.53 11.60
CA ALA A 237 -31.03 0.10 12.52
C ALA A 237 -30.63 -1.19 13.26
N ALA A 238 -30.00 -2.15 12.57
CA ALA A 238 -29.50 -3.40 13.14
C ALA A 238 -28.44 -3.14 14.22
N ALA A 239 -27.44 -2.29 13.94
CA ALA A 239 -26.41 -1.93 14.91
C ALA A 239 -27.02 -1.31 16.18
N LYS A 240 -28.00 -0.41 16.00
CA LYS A 240 -28.69 0.25 17.10
C LYS A 240 -29.49 -0.76 17.94
N ALA A 241 -30.20 -1.67 17.29
CA ALA A 241 -30.99 -2.71 17.96
C ALA A 241 -30.11 -3.72 18.71
N ALA A 242 -28.96 -4.08 18.15
CA ALA A 242 -28.01 -5.00 18.76
C ALA A 242 -27.18 -4.36 19.90
N GLY A 243 -27.14 -3.02 19.96
CA GLY A 243 -26.37 -2.26 20.94
C GLY A 243 -24.87 -2.37 20.71
N VAL A 244 -24.45 -2.40 19.44
CA VAL A 244 -23.05 -2.51 19.00
C VAL A 244 -22.64 -1.25 18.23
N LEU A 245 -21.35 -1.08 18.01
CA LEU A 245 -20.84 0.01 17.19
C LEU A 245 -21.26 -0.17 15.73
N PHE A 246 -21.47 0.94 15.02
CA PHE A 246 -21.57 0.98 13.58
C PHE A 246 -20.24 1.50 13.01
N SER A 247 -19.63 0.71 12.12
CA SER A 247 -18.33 1.01 11.52
C SER A 247 -18.37 0.80 10.01
N VAL A 248 -17.56 1.57 9.28
CA VAL A 248 -17.51 1.64 7.82
C VAL A 248 -16.07 1.41 7.39
N HIS A 249 -15.88 0.40 6.54
CA HIS A 249 -14.56 -0.03 6.10
C HIS A 249 -14.49 0.02 4.57
N LEU A 250 -13.89 1.10 4.05
CA LEU A 250 -13.71 1.35 2.63
C LEU A 250 -12.24 1.64 2.32
N LYS A 251 -11.90 1.92 1.05
CA LYS A 251 -10.55 2.24 0.60
C LYS A 251 -10.48 3.55 -0.17
N ALA A 252 -11.05 4.61 0.41
CA ALA A 252 -11.27 5.91 -0.24
C ALA A 252 -10.02 6.59 -0.83
N THR A 253 -8.83 6.33 -0.28
CA THR A 253 -7.57 6.88 -0.81
C THR A 253 -7.13 6.24 -2.12
N MET A 254 -7.29 4.91 -2.25
CA MET A 254 -6.90 4.17 -3.46
C MET A 254 -8.04 4.18 -4.47
N MET A 255 -9.26 3.82 -4.04
CA MET A 255 -10.46 3.82 -4.87
C MET A 255 -11.07 5.23 -4.98
N LYS A 256 -10.27 6.17 -5.51
CA LYS A 256 -10.49 7.63 -5.47
C LYS A 256 -11.81 8.15 -6.09
N VAL A 257 -12.59 7.30 -6.75
CA VAL A 257 -13.90 7.67 -7.34
C VAL A 257 -15.03 6.96 -6.61
N SER A 258 -15.06 5.62 -6.63
CA SER A 258 -16.17 4.83 -6.07
C SER A 258 -16.35 5.01 -4.56
N ASP A 259 -15.26 4.91 -3.81
CA ASP A 259 -15.32 4.76 -2.36
C ASP A 259 -15.66 6.07 -1.64
N PRO A 260 -15.15 7.25 -2.06
CA PRO A 260 -15.65 8.52 -1.54
C PRO A 260 -17.15 8.71 -1.77
N ILE A 261 -17.69 8.25 -2.90
CA ILE A 261 -19.13 8.33 -3.19
C ILE A 261 -19.90 7.40 -2.24
N MET A 262 -19.50 6.12 -2.12
CA MET A 262 -20.12 5.19 -1.16
C MET A 262 -20.04 5.71 0.28
N PHE A 263 -18.91 6.28 0.68
CA PHE A 263 -18.74 6.91 1.99
C PHE A 263 -19.71 8.09 2.18
N GLY A 264 -19.85 8.94 1.17
CA GLY A 264 -20.80 10.05 1.20
C GLY A 264 -22.25 9.59 1.33
N HIS A 265 -22.62 8.46 0.71
CA HIS A 265 -23.92 7.83 0.93
C HIS A 265 -24.10 7.38 2.39
N VAL A 266 -23.08 6.76 3.00
CA VAL A 266 -23.15 6.41 4.43
C VAL A 266 -23.32 7.65 5.31
N VAL A 267 -22.58 8.74 5.06
CA VAL A 267 -22.73 10.01 5.79
C VAL A 267 -24.15 10.57 5.62
N LYS A 268 -24.67 10.61 4.39
CA LYS A 268 -26.03 11.10 4.10
C LYS A 268 -27.10 10.28 4.82
N ARG A 269 -27.03 8.95 4.73
CA ARG A 269 -28.02 8.04 5.37
C ARG A 269 -27.91 8.07 6.89
N PHE A 270 -26.70 8.18 7.44
CA PHE A 270 -26.52 8.32 8.89
C PHE A 270 -27.14 9.61 9.41
N LEU A 271 -26.94 10.72 8.69
CA LEU A 271 -27.45 12.05 9.00
C LEU A 271 -28.72 12.43 8.21
N ALA A 272 -29.56 11.45 7.87
CA ALA A 272 -30.69 11.66 6.95
C ALA A 272 -31.57 12.87 7.32
N PRO A 273 -31.98 13.09 8.59
CA PRO A 273 -32.77 14.27 8.96
C PRO A 273 -32.07 15.61 8.64
N VAL A 274 -30.74 15.66 8.67
CA VAL A 274 -29.95 16.86 8.35
C VAL A 274 -30.00 17.13 6.85
N PHE A 275 -29.79 16.12 6.02
CA PHE A 275 -29.78 16.28 4.56
C PHE A 275 -31.20 16.48 3.99
N GLU A 276 -32.22 15.92 4.63
CA GLU A 276 -33.63 16.18 4.29
C GLU A 276 -34.01 17.65 4.57
N ALA A 277 -33.50 18.24 5.66
CA ALA A 277 -33.83 19.61 6.04
C ALA A 277 -32.93 20.67 5.36
N TYR A 278 -31.65 20.35 5.14
CA TYR A 278 -30.63 21.33 4.78
C TYR A 278 -29.77 20.94 3.55
N GLY A 279 -30.11 19.85 2.85
CA GLY A 279 -29.28 19.29 1.77
C GLY A 279 -28.96 20.27 0.66
N ASP A 280 -29.94 21.04 0.19
CA ASP A 280 -29.75 22.05 -0.86
C ASP A 280 -28.79 23.16 -0.43
N GLN A 281 -28.89 23.60 0.83
CA GLN A 281 -28.04 24.64 1.41
C GLN A 281 -26.61 24.15 1.62
N LEU A 282 -26.45 22.90 2.10
CA LEU A 282 -25.15 22.24 2.21
C LEU A 282 -24.48 22.12 0.84
N ALA A 283 -25.20 21.64 -0.17
CA ALA A 283 -24.72 21.52 -1.54
C ALA A 283 -24.35 22.89 -2.14
N ALA A 284 -25.19 23.91 -1.98
CA ALA A 284 -24.92 25.26 -2.46
C ALA A 284 -23.69 25.91 -1.81
N ALA A 285 -23.37 25.54 -0.56
CA ALA A 285 -22.16 25.95 0.14
C ALA A 285 -20.91 25.10 -0.21
N GLY A 286 -21.05 24.10 -1.09
CA GLY A 286 -19.98 23.18 -1.47
C GLY A 286 -19.60 22.18 -0.38
N LEU A 287 -20.50 21.91 0.57
CA LEU A 287 -20.27 20.96 1.67
C LEU A 287 -20.65 19.55 1.22
N ASP A 288 -19.71 18.89 0.55
CA ASP A 288 -19.88 17.56 -0.03
C ASP A 288 -19.66 16.44 1.02
N PRO A 289 -20.66 15.59 1.30
CA PRO A 289 -20.50 14.45 2.22
C PRO A 289 -19.48 13.41 1.76
N ASN A 290 -19.08 13.38 0.48
CA ASN A 290 -18.00 12.50 0.00
C ASN A 290 -16.65 12.84 0.67
N ASN A 291 -16.50 14.06 1.17
CA ASN A 291 -15.31 14.51 1.91
C ASN A 291 -15.43 14.27 3.43
N GLY A 292 -16.54 13.67 3.88
CA GLY A 292 -16.81 13.31 5.26
C GLY A 292 -17.37 14.43 6.14
N LEU A 293 -17.78 14.04 7.34
CA LEU A 293 -18.44 14.92 8.31
C LEU A 293 -17.53 16.10 8.72
N ASN A 294 -16.21 15.91 8.79
CA ASN A 294 -15.30 16.99 9.17
C ASN A 294 -15.37 18.17 8.18
N ALA A 295 -15.42 17.88 6.87
CA ALA A 295 -15.53 18.92 5.84
C ALA A 295 -16.84 19.72 5.95
N ILE A 296 -17.93 19.06 6.34
CA ILE A 296 -19.22 19.72 6.59
C ILE A 296 -19.11 20.61 7.84
N LEU A 297 -18.57 20.07 8.94
CA LEU A 297 -18.42 20.79 10.22
C LEU A 297 -17.53 22.03 10.09
N GLU A 298 -16.40 21.93 9.39
CA GLU A 298 -15.47 23.04 9.16
C GLU A 298 -16.05 24.13 8.25
N GLY A 299 -17.04 23.79 7.42
CA GLY A 299 -17.64 24.72 6.47
C GLY A 299 -19.01 25.28 6.88
N LEU A 300 -19.49 25.01 8.10
CA LEU A 300 -20.79 25.51 8.58
C LEU A 300 -20.88 27.04 8.60
N ASP A 301 -19.75 27.74 8.71
CA ASP A 301 -19.65 29.20 8.66
C ASP A 301 -19.96 29.79 7.27
N LYS A 302 -19.86 28.98 6.22
CA LYS A 302 -20.24 29.34 4.83
C LYS A 302 -21.75 29.40 4.64
N LEU A 303 -22.53 28.85 5.56
CA LEU A 303 -24.00 28.84 5.46
C LEU A 303 -24.58 30.21 5.85
N PRO A 304 -25.50 30.77 5.05
CA PRO A 304 -26.06 32.09 5.29
C PRO A 304 -26.99 32.12 6.51
N GLY A 305 -27.16 33.31 7.10
CA GLY A 305 -28.28 33.58 8.04
C GLY A 305 -28.21 32.88 9.39
N GLY A 306 -27.04 32.38 9.82
CA GLY A 306 -26.89 31.66 11.09
C GLY A 306 -27.29 30.18 11.03
N LEU A 307 -27.64 29.69 9.84
CA LEU A 307 -28.07 28.31 9.60
C LEU A 307 -27.03 27.27 10.05
N GLY A 308 -25.74 27.61 10.04
CA GLY A 308 -24.67 26.73 10.51
C GLY A 308 -24.85 26.25 11.96
N ALA A 309 -25.39 27.08 12.86
CA ALA A 309 -25.66 26.68 14.23
C ALA A 309 -26.84 25.68 14.31
N GLU A 310 -27.89 25.90 13.52
CA GLU A 310 -29.04 24.99 13.42
C GLU A 310 -28.62 23.63 12.84
N VAL A 311 -27.83 23.64 11.77
CA VAL A 311 -27.27 22.44 11.15
C VAL A 311 -26.40 21.67 12.15
N LYS A 312 -25.54 22.36 12.92
CA LYS A 312 -24.72 21.70 13.95
C LYS A 312 -25.57 20.97 14.98
N VAL A 313 -26.63 21.61 15.47
CA VAL A 313 -27.58 21.00 16.43
C VAL A 313 -28.28 19.80 15.81
N ALA A 314 -28.70 19.90 14.54
CA ALA A 314 -29.33 18.78 13.82
C ALA A 314 -28.36 17.60 13.62
N ILE A 315 -27.09 17.87 13.32
CA ILE A 315 -26.04 16.85 13.24
C ILE A 315 -25.87 16.15 14.59
N ASP A 316 -25.74 16.91 15.68
CA ASP A 316 -25.57 16.35 17.02
C ASP A 316 -26.78 15.49 17.44
N ALA A 317 -27.99 15.93 17.10
CA ALA A 317 -29.22 15.16 17.34
C ALA A 317 -29.23 13.87 16.52
N ALA A 318 -28.92 13.93 15.21
CA ALA A 318 -28.89 12.74 14.36
C ALA A 318 -27.84 11.72 14.82
N ILE A 319 -26.67 12.17 15.28
CA ILE A 319 -25.65 11.28 15.87
C ILE A 319 -26.15 10.64 17.17
N ALA A 320 -26.77 11.43 18.05
CA ALA A 320 -27.32 10.91 19.32
C ALA A 320 -28.49 9.93 19.12
N GLU A 321 -29.26 10.10 18.04
CA GLU A 321 -30.37 9.22 17.67
C GLU A 321 -29.91 7.97 16.90
N GLY A 322 -28.71 7.96 16.32
CA GLY A 322 -28.13 6.80 15.61
C GLY A 322 -27.62 5.69 16.55
N PRO A 323 -27.09 4.58 15.99
CA PRO A 323 -26.20 3.70 16.75
C PRO A 323 -24.91 4.45 17.12
N ALA A 324 -24.22 3.98 18.16
CA ALA A 324 -22.89 4.50 18.47
C ALA A 324 -21.94 4.22 17.30
N LEU A 325 -21.17 5.22 16.89
CA LEU A 325 -20.16 5.08 15.83
C LEU A 325 -18.84 4.59 16.42
N ALA A 326 -18.11 3.80 15.63
CA ALA A 326 -16.69 3.59 15.90
C ALA A 326 -15.93 4.93 15.84
N MET A 327 -14.91 5.05 16.69
CA MET A 327 -14.10 6.25 16.86
C MET A 327 -12.69 6.05 16.32
N VAL A 328 -12.20 7.06 15.63
CA VAL A 328 -10.78 7.20 15.27
C VAL A 328 -10.01 7.80 16.45
N ASP A 329 -10.63 8.78 17.13
CA ASP A 329 -10.09 9.44 18.33
C ASP A 329 -11.26 9.85 19.23
N SER A 330 -11.53 9.06 20.27
CA SER A 330 -12.66 9.30 21.18
C SER A 330 -12.50 10.56 22.03
N ASP A 331 -11.27 10.88 22.46
CA ASP A 331 -10.97 12.08 23.26
C ASP A 331 -11.26 13.38 22.50
N ARG A 332 -11.11 13.34 21.18
CA ARG A 332 -11.39 14.48 20.29
C ARG A 332 -12.76 14.41 19.60
N GLY A 333 -13.54 13.36 19.86
CA GLY A 333 -14.84 13.15 19.21
C GLY A 333 -14.76 12.83 17.71
N ILE A 334 -13.61 12.37 17.21
CA ILE A 334 -13.43 12.02 15.79
C ILE A 334 -13.96 10.61 15.55
N THR A 335 -15.09 10.53 14.86
CA THR A 335 -15.78 9.29 14.46
C THR A 335 -15.25 8.73 13.15
N ASN A 336 -15.59 7.47 12.86
CA ASN A 336 -15.37 6.80 11.57
C ASN A 336 -15.90 7.59 10.35
N LEU A 337 -16.88 8.48 10.55
CA LEU A 337 -17.50 9.26 9.47
C LEU A 337 -16.84 10.63 9.24
N HIS A 338 -15.83 11.01 10.02
CA HIS A 338 -15.20 12.33 9.91
C HIS A 338 -14.41 12.51 8.62
N VAL A 339 -13.54 11.56 8.29
CA VAL A 339 -12.67 11.63 7.11
C VAL A 339 -12.67 10.26 6.41
N PRO A 340 -12.94 10.20 5.09
CA PRO A 340 -13.02 8.94 4.34
C PRO A 340 -11.75 8.09 4.37
N SER A 341 -10.59 8.74 4.58
CA SER A 341 -9.27 8.10 4.57
C SER A 341 -8.78 7.61 5.93
N ASP A 342 -9.50 7.88 7.02
CA ASP A 342 -9.02 7.53 8.37
C ASP A 342 -9.16 6.03 8.67
N VAL A 343 -10.23 5.39 8.18
CA VAL A 343 -10.51 3.96 8.39
C VAL A 343 -10.43 3.22 7.05
N ILE A 344 -9.28 2.62 6.77
CA ILE A 344 -9.00 1.94 5.51
C ILE A 344 -9.15 0.43 5.70
N VAL A 345 -9.99 -0.22 4.90
CA VAL A 345 -10.48 -1.60 5.10
C VAL A 345 -9.38 -2.64 5.32
N ASP A 346 -8.30 -2.59 4.54
CA ASP A 346 -7.16 -3.51 4.61
C ASP A 346 -6.39 -3.43 5.93
N ALA A 347 -6.28 -2.25 6.55
CA ALA A 347 -5.62 -2.07 7.84
C ALA A 347 -6.60 -2.17 9.03
N SER A 348 -7.80 -1.61 8.87
CA SER A 348 -8.81 -1.50 9.93
C SER A 348 -9.46 -2.84 10.26
N MET A 349 -9.75 -3.68 9.26
CA MET A 349 -10.35 -5.00 9.51
C MET A 349 -9.40 -5.92 10.27
N PRO A 350 -8.12 -6.09 9.90
CA PRO A 350 -7.18 -6.87 10.71
C PRO A 350 -6.93 -6.28 12.10
N ALA A 351 -6.89 -4.94 12.24
CA ALA A 351 -6.75 -4.31 13.54
C ALA A 351 -7.91 -4.66 14.48
N MET A 352 -9.15 -4.54 13.98
CA MET A 352 -10.36 -4.92 14.71
C MET A 352 -10.37 -6.41 15.03
N ILE A 353 -10.05 -7.28 14.07
CA ILE A 353 -9.99 -8.74 14.29
C ILE A 353 -8.95 -9.11 15.36
N ARG A 354 -7.77 -8.50 15.31
CA ARG A 354 -6.71 -8.71 16.32
C ARG A 354 -7.15 -8.23 17.70
N GLN A 355 -7.95 -7.18 17.78
CA GLN A 355 -8.43 -6.58 19.03
C GLN A 355 -9.79 -7.19 19.45
N SER A 356 -9.86 -8.51 19.54
CA SER A 356 -11.06 -9.23 20.00
C SER A 356 -12.31 -9.06 19.11
N GLY A 357 -12.19 -8.51 17.91
CA GLY A 357 -13.33 -8.12 17.08
C GLY A 357 -13.91 -6.76 17.48
N HIS A 358 -13.21 -5.95 18.28
CA HIS A 358 -13.72 -4.69 18.78
C HIS A 358 -13.15 -3.46 18.05
N MET A 359 -13.89 -2.36 18.14
CA MET A 359 -13.40 -1.01 17.84
C MET A 359 -13.64 -0.09 19.04
N TRP A 360 -13.03 1.10 19.02
CA TRP A 360 -13.20 2.09 20.08
C TRP A 360 -14.53 2.83 19.94
N GLY A 361 -15.29 2.90 21.02
CA GLY A 361 -16.55 3.64 21.12
C GLY A 361 -16.37 5.09 21.64
N PRO A 362 -17.46 5.87 21.68
CA PRO A 362 -17.44 7.26 22.15
C PRO A 362 -17.02 7.44 23.61
N ASP A 363 -17.13 6.39 24.43
CA ASP A 363 -16.72 6.36 25.83
C ASP A 363 -15.21 6.04 26.02
N GLY A 364 -14.48 5.83 24.92
CA GLY A 364 -13.08 5.43 24.95
C GLY A 364 -12.87 3.98 25.37
N ALA A 365 -13.90 3.12 25.30
CA ALA A 365 -13.79 1.68 25.53
C ALA A 365 -13.94 0.88 24.23
N GLU A 366 -13.43 -0.35 24.24
CA GLU A 366 -13.60 -1.31 23.15
C GLU A 366 -15.01 -1.92 23.18
N ALA A 367 -15.65 -2.08 22.02
CA ALA A 367 -16.95 -2.76 21.90
C ALA A 367 -17.07 -3.53 20.58
N ASP A 368 -17.94 -4.54 20.58
CA ASP A 368 -18.38 -5.25 19.36
C ASP A 368 -18.91 -4.27 18.31
N THR A 369 -18.80 -4.63 17.03
CA THR A 369 -19.15 -3.74 15.92
C THR A 369 -19.83 -4.48 14.75
N ILE A 370 -20.77 -3.80 14.10
CA ILE A 370 -21.16 -4.12 12.73
C ILE A 370 -20.18 -3.41 11.80
N ALA A 371 -19.37 -4.20 11.09
CA ALA A 371 -18.40 -3.76 10.11
C ALA A 371 -19.03 -3.73 8.71
N LEU A 372 -19.49 -2.55 8.29
CA LEU A 372 -20.11 -2.34 6.99
C LEU A 372 -19.05 -2.33 5.88
N ILE A 373 -19.12 -3.33 5.00
CA ILE A 373 -18.39 -3.44 3.73
C ILE A 373 -19.44 -3.66 2.65
N PRO A 374 -19.91 -2.59 1.96
CA PRO A 374 -21.10 -2.69 1.10
C PRO A 374 -21.02 -3.76 0.02
N ASP A 375 -19.90 -3.81 -0.70
CA ASP A 375 -19.69 -4.76 -1.80
C ASP A 375 -19.23 -6.15 -1.32
N ALA A 376 -19.82 -7.20 -1.91
CA ALA A 376 -19.62 -8.57 -1.47
C ALA A 376 -18.34 -9.24 -1.99
N CYS A 377 -17.62 -8.66 -2.97
CA CYS A 377 -16.49 -9.33 -3.63
C CYS A 377 -15.44 -9.87 -2.66
N TYR A 378 -15.20 -9.17 -1.54
CA TYR A 378 -14.12 -9.49 -0.62
C TYR A 378 -14.57 -9.60 0.85
N ALA A 379 -15.80 -9.16 1.17
CA ALA A 379 -16.31 -9.10 2.54
C ALA A 379 -16.30 -10.48 3.23
N GLY A 380 -16.60 -11.54 2.46
CA GLY A 380 -16.66 -12.92 2.96
C GLY A 380 -15.36 -13.43 3.59
N VAL A 381 -14.19 -12.93 3.16
CA VAL A 381 -12.88 -13.29 3.73
C VAL A 381 -12.77 -12.86 5.19
N TYR A 382 -13.16 -11.62 5.48
CA TYR A 382 -13.13 -11.09 6.85
C TYR A 382 -14.19 -11.78 7.72
N GLN A 383 -15.39 -12.02 7.17
CA GLN A 383 -16.44 -12.74 7.89
C GLN A 383 -16.01 -14.17 8.25
N ALA A 384 -15.34 -14.88 7.33
CA ALA A 384 -14.79 -16.21 7.60
C ALA A 384 -13.75 -16.19 8.73
N THR A 385 -12.89 -15.16 8.76
CA THR A 385 -11.89 -14.97 9.81
C THR A 385 -12.53 -14.67 11.17
N ILE A 386 -13.53 -13.79 11.21
CA ILE A 386 -14.29 -13.48 12.43
C ILE A 386 -15.02 -14.72 12.95
N ALA A 387 -15.71 -15.46 12.07
CA ALA A 387 -16.42 -16.67 12.44
C ALA A 387 -15.47 -17.73 13.04
N ASP A 388 -14.28 -17.89 12.44
CA ASP A 388 -13.25 -18.77 12.98
C ASP A 388 -12.75 -18.30 14.36
N CYS A 389 -12.46 -17.02 14.54
CA CYS A 389 -12.00 -16.52 15.84
C CYS A 389 -13.07 -16.67 16.94
N LYS A 390 -14.36 -16.48 16.62
CA LYS A 390 -15.45 -16.78 17.57
C LYS A 390 -15.50 -18.26 17.96
N ALA A 391 -15.26 -19.16 17.01
CA ALA A 391 -15.33 -20.60 17.24
C ALA A 391 -14.09 -21.17 17.94
N ASN A 392 -12.89 -20.67 17.58
CA ASN A 392 -11.61 -21.27 17.93
C ASN A 392 -10.72 -20.36 18.80
N GLY A 393 -11.20 -19.18 19.17
CA GLY A 393 -10.44 -18.18 19.91
C GLY A 393 -9.45 -17.41 19.01
N ALA A 394 -8.62 -16.57 19.62
CA ALA A 394 -7.60 -15.81 18.91
C ALA A 394 -6.57 -16.72 18.21
N PHE A 395 -5.86 -16.19 17.21
CA PHE A 395 -4.66 -16.86 16.69
C PHE A 395 -3.55 -16.89 17.76
N ASP A 396 -2.68 -17.91 17.68
CA ASP A 396 -1.48 -18.02 18.51
C ASP A 396 -0.22 -17.80 17.66
N PRO A 397 0.43 -16.62 17.76
CA PRO A 397 1.66 -16.30 17.02
C PRO A 397 2.83 -17.26 17.28
N VAL A 398 2.83 -17.97 18.41
CA VAL A 398 3.89 -18.92 18.77
C VAL A 398 3.84 -20.17 17.89
N THR A 399 2.64 -20.65 17.59
CA THR A 399 2.44 -21.96 16.93
C THR A 399 1.89 -21.86 15.52
N MET A 400 1.25 -20.74 15.14
CA MET A 400 0.61 -20.61 13.84
C MET A 400 1.60 -20.68 12.66
N GLY A 401 1.12 -21.24 11.56
CA GLY A 401 1.80 -21.24 10.26
C GLY A 401 1.81 -19.85 9.63
N SER A 402 1.96 -19.81 8.32
CA SER A 402 2.00 -18.56 7.54
C SER A 402 1.16 -18.63 6.27
N VAL A 403 0.59 -17.49 5.88
CA VAL A 403 -0.13 -17.35 4.59
C VAL A 403 0.57 -16.30 3.72
N PRO A 404 1.61 -16.68 2.96
CA PRO A 404 2.19 -15.81 1.94
C PRO A 404 1.20 -15.55 0.80
N ASN A 405 1.47 -14.52 -0.01
CA ASN A 405 0.63 -14.11 -1.12
C ASN A 405 1.40 -13.98 -2.45
N VAL A 406 0.82 -14.56 -3.50
CA VAL A 406 1.16 -14.30 -4.89
C VAL A 406 0.02 -13.52 -5.53
N GLY A 407 0.25 -12.23 -5.80
CA GLY A 407 -0.80 -11.28 -6.19
C GLY A 407 -0.66 -10.80 -7.62
N LEU A 408 -1.73 -10.90 -8.41
CA LEU A 408 -1.85 -10.26 -9.72
C LEU A 408 -1.89 -8.74 -9.53
N MET A 409 -0.95 -8.01 -10.15
CA MET A 409 -0.96 -6.53 -10.05
C MET A 409 -0.30 -5.81 -11.23
N ALA A 410 0.47 -6.52 -12.06
CA ALA A 410 1.23 -5.89 -13.13
C ALA A 410 0.31 -5.10 -14.08
N GLN A 411 0.79 -3.95 -14.55
CA GLN A 411 0.10 -3.10 -15.52
C GLN A 411 -1.29 -2.62 -15.06
N ALA A 412 -1.41 -2.33 -13.74
CA ALA A 412 -2.63 -1.85 -13.08
C ALA A 412 -3.83 -2.80 -13.30
N ALA A 413 -3.60 -4.09 -13.05
CA ALA A 413 -4.63 -5.11 -13.16
C ALA A 413 -5.85 -4.81 -12.28
N GLU A 414 -7.03 -5.14 -12.82
CA GLU A 414 -8.33 -5.14 -12.15
C GLU A 414 -8.75 -3.74 -11.64
N GLU A 415 -9.25 -3.62 -10.40
CA GLU A 415 -9.79 -2.38 -9.83
C GLU A 415 -8.77 -1.24 -9.77
N TYR A 416 -7.48 -1.53 -9.62
CA TYR A 416 -6.43 -0.51 -9.50
C TYR A 416 -6.24 0.26 -10.82
N GLY A 417 -6.68 -0.32 -11.95
CA GLY A 417 -6.73 0.35 -13.25
C GLY A 417 -8.05 1.04 -13.54
N SER A 418 -9.07 0.95 -12.68
CA SER A 418 -10.46 1.32 -13.00
C SER A 418 -10.78 2.81 -12.86
N HIS A 419 -9.91 3.62 -12.24
CA HIS A 419 -10.29 4.97 -11.82
C HIS A 419 -10.72 5.90 -12.96
N ASN A 420 -10.08 5.78 -14.12
CA ASN A 420 -10.44 6.55 -15.33
C ASN A 420 -11.61 5.95 -16.12
N LYS A 421 -12.21 4.88 -15.58
CA LYS A 421 -13.35 4.13 -16.13
C LYS A 421 -14.45 3.95 -15.08
N THR A 422 -14.46 4.77 -14.04
CA THR A 422 -15.48 4.77 -12.98
C THR A 422 -16.27 6.07 -13.06
N PHE A 423 -17.59 5.98 -13.08
CA PHE A 423 -18.49 7.11 -13.33
C PHE A 423 -19.66 7.11 -12.36
N LEU A 424 -19.99 8.30 -11.85
CA LEU A 424 -21.30 8.58 -11.28
C LEU A 424 -22.28 8.80 -12.43
N ILE A 425 -23.34 7.99 -12.50
CA ILE A 425 -24.27 8.02 -13.63
C ILE A 425 -25.14 9.29 -13.56
N PRO A 426 -25.17 10.13 -14.61
CA PRO A 426 -25.85 11.42 -14.57
C PRO A 426 -27.37 11.34 -14.81
N ALA A 427 -27.83 10.26 -15.46
CA ALA A 427 -29.23 10.08 -15.86
C ALA A 427 -29.53 8.59 -16.05
N ASP A 428 -30.80 8.22 -15.88
CA ASP A 428 -31.27 6.86 -16.16
C ASP A 428 -30.98 6.46 -17.62
N GLY A 429 -30.62 5.19 -17.81
CA GLY A 429 -30.34 4.67 -19.14
C GLY A 429 -29.60 3.35 -19.13
N THR A 430 -28.85 3.10 -20.20
CA THR A 430 -28.04 1.89 -20.36
C THR A 430 -26.60 2.29 -20.60
N VAL A 431 -25.67 1.87 -19.74
CA VAL A 431 -24.24 1.96 -20.02
C VAL A 431 -23.84 0.79 -20.91
N GLN A 432 -23.21 1.09 -22.04
CA GLN A 432 -22.74 0.13 -23.03
C GLN A 432 -21.23 0.24 -23.21
N ILE A 433 -20.58 -0.91 -23.37
CA ILE A 433 -19.23 -1.02 -23.93
C ILE A 433 -19.38 -1.45 -25.38
N VAL A 434 -18.91 -0.61 -26.29
CA VAL A 434 -19.05 -0.77 -27.75
C VAL A 434 -17.69 -0.94 -28.39
N SER A 435 -17.53 -1.95 -29.25
CA SER A 435 -16.30 -2.19 -30.00
C SER A 435 -15.99 -1.08 -31.02
N GLY A 436 -14.78 -1.10 -31.58
CA GLY A 436 -14.41 -0.20 -32.69
C GLY A 436 -15.25 -0.41 -33.97
N SER A 437 -15.93 -1.55 -34.11
CA SER A 437 -16.85 -1.84 -35.22
C SER A 437 -18.30 -1.37 -34.96
N GLY A 438 -18.62 -0.90 -33.75
CA GLY A 438 -19.96 -0.49 -33.35
C GLY A 438 -20.82 -1.61 -32.73
N GLU A 439 -20.24 -2.77 -32.42
CA GLU A 439 -20.92 -3.87 -31.74
C GLU A 439 -20.99 -3.61 -30.23
N VAL A 440 -22.18 -3.80 -29.63
CA VAL A 440 -22.33 -3.73 -28.17
C VAL A 440 -21.82 -5.03 -27.56
N LEU A 441 -20.69 -4.95 -26.85
CA LEU A 441 -20.04 -6.10 -26.22
C LEU A 441 -20.64 -6.42 -24.85
N MET A 442 -21.09 -5.39 -24.13
CA MET A 442 -21.61 -5.49 -22.78
C MET A 442 -22.54 -4.31 -22.49
N GLU A 443 -23.61 -4.54 -21.71
CA GLU A 443 -24.51 -3.47 -21.30
C GLU A 443 -25.12 -3.67 -19.90
N HIS A 444 -25.40 -2.55 -19.21
CA HIS A 444 -26.03 -2.49 -17.90
C HIS A 444 -27.12 -1.42 -17.90
N VAL A 445 -28.33 -1.77 -17.44
CA VAL A 445 -29.37 -0.78 -17.13
C VAL A 445 -29.00 -0.13 -15.80
N VAL A 446 -28.95 1.20 -15.78
CA VAL A 446 -28.49 1.99 -14.62
C VAL A 446 -29.45 3.14 -14.35
N SER A 447 -29.44 3.62 -13.11
CA SER A 447 -30.18 4.80 -12.68
C SER A 447 -29.24 5.98 -12.41
N ALA A 448 -29.78 7.19 -12.45
CA ALA A 448 -29.08 8.38 -12.04
C ALA A 448 -28.57 8.24 -10.59
N GLY A 449 -27.29 8.52 -10.38
CA GLY A 449 -26.61 8.37 -9.10
C GLY A 449 -25.91 7.02 -8.92
N ASP A 450 -26.18 5.99 -9.73
CA ASP A 450 -25.44 4.73 -9.66
C ASP A 450 -23.95 4.94 -9.91
N ILE A 451 -23.12 4.07 -9.32
CA ILE A 451 -21.67 4.07 -9.55
C ILE A 451 -21.37 2.95 -10.53
N TRP A 452 -21.01 3.26 -11.76
CA TRP A 452 -20.62 2.27 -12.77
C TRP A 452 -19.09 2.23 -12.92
N ARG A 453 -18.50 1.06 -13.10
CA ARG A 453 -17.06 0.92 -13.35
C ARG A 453 -16.73 -0.16 -14.38
N ALA A 454 -15.58 -0.01 -15.04
CA ALA A 454 -14.94 -1.06 -15.82
C ALA A 454 -13.48 -1.32 -15.39
N CYS A 455 -13.09 -2.60 -15.45
CA CYS A 455 -11.78 -3.12 -15.05
C CYS A 455 -11.09 -3.83 -16.23
N GLN A 456 -9.76 -3.93 -16.19
CA GLN A 456 -8.95 -4.57 -17.22
C GLN A 456 -7.90 -5.49 -16.58
N ALA A 457 -7.73 -6.71 -17.09
CA ALA A 457 -6.62 -7.59 -16.73
C ALA A 457 -5.99 -8.21 -17.99
N LYS A 458 -4.72 -7.86 -18.26
CA LYS A 458 -4.02 -8.25 -19.48
C LYS A 458 -3.48 -9.68 -19.39
N ASP A 459 -3.44 -10.37 -20.51
CA ASP A 459 -3.07 -11.79 -20.58
C ASP A 459 -1.64 -12.07 -20.10
N ILE A 460 -0.68 -11.22 -20.47
CA ILE A 460 0.73 -11.38 -20.09
C ILE A 460 0.90 -11.34 -18.56
N PRO A 461 0.38 -10.31 -17.84
CA PRO A 461 0.30 -10.34 -16.37
C PRO A 461 -0.31 -11.61 -15.78
N ILE A 462 -1.39 -12.14 -16.37
CA ILE A 462 -2.08 -13.34 -15.84
C ILE A 462 -1.20 -14.59 -15.99
N ARG A 463 -0.55 -14.78 -17.14
CA ARG A 463 0.40 -15.87 -17.36
C ARG A 463 1.57 -15.82 -16.39
N ASP A 464 2.14 -14.63 -16.20
CA ASP A 464 3.24 -14.44 -15.25
C ASP A 464 2.80 -14.72 -13.81
N TRP A 465 1.58 -14.32 -13.43
CA TRP A 465 1.01 -14.58 -12.12
C TRP A 465 0.85 -16.08 -11.84
N VAL A 466 0.35 -16.86 -12.81
CA VAL A 466 0.26 -18.33 -12.71
C VAL A 466 1.66 -18.96 -12.60
N LYS A 467 2.61 -18.52 -13.44
CA LYS A 467 4.00 -18.97 -13.37
C LYS A 467 4.62 -18.70 -12.00
N LEU A 468 4.40 -17.50 -11.44
CA LEU A 468 4.91 -17.11 -10.12
C LEU A 468 4.31 -18.00 -9.03
N ALA A 469 3.02 -18.31 -9.10
CA ALA A 469 2.36 -19.20 -8.14
C ALA A 469 2.98 -20.61 -8.14
N VAL A 470 3.20 -21.19 -9.32
CA VAL A 470 3.87 -22.50 -9.47
C VAL A 470 5.30 -22.45 -8.93
N ASN A 471 6.06 -21.41 -9.27
CA ASN A 471 7.43 -21.23 -8.80
C ASN A 471 7.51 -21.15 -7.27
N ARG A 472 6.60 -20.40 -6.64
CA ARG A 472 6.55 -20.27 -5.18
C ARG A 472 6.15 -21.58 -4.51
N ALA A 473 5.10 -22.24 -4.99
CA ALA A 473 4.66 -23.53 -4.46
C ALA A 473 5.78 -24.59 -4.53
N ARG A 474 6.53 -24.60 -5.63
CA ARG A 474 7.70 -25.46 -5.82
C ARG A 474 8.84 -25.12 -4.87
N ALA A 475 9.21 -23.85 -4.78
CA ALA A 475 10.35 -23.39 -3.98
C ALA A 475 10.14 -23.60 -2.48
N SER A 476 8.91 -23.46 -1.99
CA SER A 476 8.60 -23.62 -0.55
C SER A 476 7.96 -24.95 -0.19
N ALA A 477 7.69 -25.83 -1.15
CA ALA A 477 6.94 -27.08 -0.95
C ALA A 477 5.63 -26.85 -0.17
N THR A 478 4.91 -25.78 -0.51
CA THR A 478 3.70 -25.33 0.19
C THR A 478 2.50 -25.40 -0.75
N PRO A 479 1.32 -25.88 -0.31
CA PRO A 479 0.11 -25.83 -1.12
C PRO A 479 -0.24 -24.41 -1.53
N ALA A 480 -0.67 -24.22 -2.78
CA ALA A 480 -1.10 -22.95 -3.33
C ALA A 480 -2.58 -22.98 -3.69
N VAL A 481 -3.32 -21.99 -3.23
CA VAL A 481 -4.76 -21.87 -3.47
C VAL A 481 -5.00 -20.62 -4.29
N PHE A 482 -5.61 -20.74 -5.46
CA PHE A 482 -6.18 -19.62 -6.21
C PHE A 482 -7.52 -19.23 -5.62
N TRP A 483 -7.68 -17.97 -5.22
CA TRP A 483 -8.88 -17.45 -4.57
C TRP A 483 -9.75 -16.78 -5.63
N LEU A 484 -10.59 -17.57 -6.28
CA LEU A 484 -11.39 -17.16 -7.42
C LEU A 484 -12.82 -17.70 -7.25
N ASP A 485 -13.80 -16.81 -7.28
CA ASP A 485 -15.21 -17.16 -7.15
C ASP A 485 -15.84 -17.44 -8.52
N ALA A 486 -16.20 -18.70 -8.80
CA ALA A 486 -16.85 -19.05 -10.06
C ALA A 486 -18.21 -18.35 -10.29
N ASN A 487 -18.80 -17.71 -9.27
CA ASN A 487 -20.02 -16.93 -9.40
C ASN A 487 -19.78 -15.47 -9.79
N ARG A 488 -18.53 -14.98 -9.73
CA ARG A 488 -18.14 -13.68 -10.31
C ARG A 488 -17.78 -13.87 -11.77
N ALA A 489 -18.32 -13.03 -12.64
CA ALA A 489 -18.08 -13.14 -14.08
C ALA A 489 -16.60 -12.97 -14.42
N HIS A 490 -15.91 -12.06 -13.74
CA HIS A 490 -14.47 -11.87 -13.88
C HIS A 490 -13.69 -13.12 -13.46
N ASP A 491 -13.92 -13.58 -12.23
CA ASP A 491 -13.16 -14.70 -11.68
C ASP A 491 -13.44 -16.00 -12.46
N ALA A 492 -14.65 -16.20 -13.01
CA ALA A 492 -14.94 -17.33 -13.89
C ALA A 492 -14.02 -17.37 -15.12
N VAL A 493 -13.81 -16.22 -15.78
CA VAL A 493 -12.85 -16.08 -16.88
C VAL A 493 -11.41 -16.32 -16.39
N MET A 494 -11.07 -15.81 -15.21
CA MET A 494 -9.75 -16.02 -14.62
C MET A 494 -9.49 -17.49 -14.30
N ILE A 495 -10.48 -18.25 -13.85
CA ILE A 495 -10.39 -19.70 -13.61
C ILE A 495 -10.04 -20.43 -14.90
N GLU A 496 -10.68 -20.09 -16.03
CA GLU A 496 -10.37 -20.70 -17.33
C GLU A 496 -8.93 -20.41 -17.76
N LYS A 497 -8.47 -19.17 -17.60
CA LYS A 497 -7.08 -18.78 -17.89
C LYS A 497 -6.08 -19.50 -16.98
N VAL A 498 -6.34 -19.57 -15.67
CA VAL A 498 -5.50 -20.29 -14.71
C VAL A 498 -5.39 -21.77 -15.08
N GLN A 499 -6.51 -22.44 -15.36
CA GLN A 499 -6.52 -23.84 -15.77
C GLN A 499 -5.72 -24.07 -17.06
N THR A 500 -5.84 -23.15 -18.03
CA THR A 500 -5.08 -23.19 -19.28
C THR A 500 -3.58 -23.06 -19.02
N TYR A 501 -3.15 -22.05 -18.24
CA TYR A 501 -1.72 -21.76 -18.06
C TYR A 501 -1.03 -22.67 -17.05
N LEU A 502 -1.77 -23.28 -16.12
CA LEU A 502 -1.20 -24.35 -15.28
C LEU A 502 -0.72 -25.54 -16.12
N ALA A 503 -1.31 -25.78 -17.30
CA ALA A 503 -0.87 -26.85 -18.21
C ALA A 503 0.48 -26.56 -18.89
N ASP A 504 0.92 -25.29 -18.90
CA ASP A 504 2.23 -24.88 -19.45
C ASP A 504 3.39 -25.11 -18.46
N HIS A 505 3.10 -25.61 -17.25
CA HIS A 505 4.08 -25.77 -16.18
C HIS A 505 4.11 -27.20 -15.63
N ASP A 506 5.30 -27.65 -15.19
CA ASP A 506 5.39 -28.89 -14.42
C ASP A 506 4.80 -28.66 -13.02
N THR A 507 3.63 -29.26 -12.78
CA THR A 507 2.92 -29.24 -11.49
C THR A 507 3.03 -30.57 -10.74
N THR A 508 3.86 -31.50 -11.21
CA THR A 508 4.04 -32.83 -10.58
C THR A 508 4.48 -32.67 -9.13
N GLY A 509 3.74 -33.25 -8.19
CA GLY A 509 4.05 -33.17 -6.76
C GLY A 509 3.73 -31.83 -6.09
N LEU A 510 3.02 -30.92 -6.77
CA LEU A 510 2.47 -29.71 -6.14
C LEU A 510 1.00 -29.90 -5.78
N GLU A 511 0.58 -29.31 -4.66
CA GLU A 511 -0.82 -29.19 -4.29
C GLU A 511 -1.30 -27.80 -4.71
N ILE A 512 -2.05 -27.74 -5.82
CA ILE A 512 -2.63 -26.49 -6.34
C ILE A 512 -4.15 -26.68 -6.47
N SER A 513 -4.92 -25.77 -5.88
CA SER A 513 -6.37 -25.79 -5.94
C SER A 513 -6.96 -24.42 -6.24
N ILE A 514 -8.20 -24.38 -6.70
CA ILE A 514 -8.99 -23.16 -6.90
C ILE A 514 -10.19 -23.23 -5.95
N LEU A 515 -10.37 -22.21 -5.11
CA LEU A 515 -11.47 -22.11 -4.16
C LEU A 515 -12.04 -20.68 -4.19
N GLU A 516 -13.33 -20.53 -3.91
CA GLU A 516 -13.90 -19.19 -3.70
C GLU A 516 -13.28 -18.52 -2.46
N PRO A 517 -13.17 -17.17 -2.41
CA PRO A 517 -12.40 -16.46 -1.40
C PRO A 517 -12.70 -16.81 0.07
N ALA A 518 -13.96 -16.97 0.47
CA ALA A 518 -14.33 -17.31 1.85
C ALA A 518 -13.94 -18.76 2.21
N ALA A 519 -14.15 -19.73 1.31
CA ALA A 519 -13.70 -21.10 1.47
C ALA A 519 -12.17 -21.20 1.46
N ALA A 520 -11.49 -20.43 0.62
CA ALA A 520 -10.04 -20.35 0.57
C ALA A 520 -9.46 -19.77 1.87
N ALA A 521 -10.10 -18.72 2.41
CA ALA A 521 -9.78 -18.16 3.73
C ALA A 521 -9.96 -19.22 4.82
N LYS A 522 -11.11 -19.89 4.87
CA LYS A 522 -11.37 -20.96 5.83
C LYS A 522 -10.33 -22.09 5.75
N PHE A 523 -10.04 -22.60 4.56
CA PHE A 523 -9.02 -23.63 4.36
C PHE A 523 -7.64 -23.20 4.86
N SER A 524 -7.24 -21.97 4.53
CA SER A 524 -5.96 -21.40 4.93
C SER A 524 -5.88 -21.22 6.45
N ILE A 525 -6.96 -20.77 7.08
CA ILE A 525 -7.07 -20.57 8.53
C ILE A 525 -7.08 -21.91 9.28
N ASP A 526 -7.79 -22.92 8.78
CA ASP A 526 -7.77 -24.26 9.37
C ASP A 526 -6.33 -24.83 9.40
N ARG A 527 -5.56 -24.58 8.34
CA ARG A 527 -4.14 -24.97 8.24
C ARG A 527 -3.22 -24.12 9.10
N ILE A 528 -3.41 -22.79 9.11
CA ILE A 528 -2.54 -21.88 9.87
C ILE A 528 -2.59 -22.19 11.36
N ARG A 529 -3.75 -22.58 11.90
CA ARG A 529 -3.92 -23.00 13.30
C ARG A 529 -3.19 -24.31 13.64
N GLN A 530 -2.92 -25.14 12.64
CA GLN A 530 -2.15 -26.39 12.79
C GLN A 530 -0.64 -26.17 12.62
N GLY A 531 -0.18 -24.92 12.48
CA GLY A 531 1.22 -24.61 12.20
C GLY A 531 1.62 -24.85 10.75
N LEU A 532 0.67 -25.02 9.83
CA LEU A 532 0.90 -25.31 8.42
C LEU A 532 0.75 -24.05 7.56
N ASP A 533 1.58 -23.96 6.52
CA ASP A 533 1.57 -22.82 5.61
C ASP A 533 0.64 -23.06 4.41
N THR A 534 0.09 -21.97 3.84
CA THR A 534 -0.73 -22.01 2.61
C THR A 534 -0.44 -20.77 1.77
N ILE A 535 -0.05 -20.94 0.51
CA ILE A 535 0.12 -19.79 -0.40
C ILE A 535 -1.27 -19.36 -0.88
N SER A 536 -1.61 -18.10 -0.63
CA SER A 536 -2.75 -17.44 -1.27
C SER A 536 -2.33 -16.91 -2.65
N VAL A 537 -3.07 -17.25 -3.69
CA VAL A 537 -2.82 -16.79 -5.06
C VAL A 537 -4.06 -16.01 -5.49
N THR A 538 -3.93 -14.68 -5.59
CA THR A 538 -5.11 -13.80 -5.63
C THR A 538 -5.01 -12.69 -6.67
N GLY A 539 -6.15 -12.11 -7.02
CA GLY A 539 -6.23 -10.79 -7.66
C GLY A 539 -5.63 -9.67 -6.80
N ASN A 540 -5.63 -8.46 -7.34
CA ASN A 540 -4.95 -7.28 -6.84
C ASN A 540 -5.54 -6.72 -5.54
N VAL A 541 -6.87 -6.72 -5.41
CA VAL A 541 -7.51 -6.25 -4.16
C VAL A 541 -7.24 -7.22 -3.01
N LEU A 542 -7.47 -8.53 -3.23
CA LEU A 542 -7.17 -9.55 -2.22
C LEU A 542 -5.68 -9.65 -1.90
N ARG A 543 -4.77 -9.40 -2.85
CA ARG A 543 -3.34 -9.25 -2.57
C ARG A 543 -3.13 -8.24 -1.45
N ASP A 544 -3.77 -7.08 -1.55
CA ASP A 544 -3.62 -6.06 -0.52
C ASP A 544 -4.24 -6.50 0.81
N TYR A 545 -5.48 -6.98 0.79
CA TYR A 545 -6.20 -7.33 2.02
C TYR A 545 -5.50 -8.45 2.79
N LEU A 546 -5.04 -9.49 2.10
CA LEU A 546 -4.40 -10.65 2.73
C LEU A 546 -2.98 -10.36 3.21
N THR A 547 -2.27 -9.45 2.54
CA THR A 547 -0.91 -9.04 2.94
C THR A 547 -0.89 -8.03 4.09
N ASP A 548 -2.06 -7.53 4.51
CA ASP A 548 -2.25 -6.91 5.82
C ASP A 548 -2.83 -7.90 6.84
N LEU A 549 -3.89 -8.65 6.47
CA LEU A 549 -4.60 -9.54 7.38
C LEU A 549 -3.69 -10.55 8.06
N PHE A 550 -3.05 -11.44 7.30
CA PHE A 550 -2.26 -12.51 7.89
C PHE A 550 -1.01 -12.00 8.60
N PRO A 551 -0.23 -11.05 8.03
CA PRO A 551 0.92 -10.49 8.74
C PRO A 551 0.58 -9.77 10.05
N ILE A 552 -0.58 -9.11 10.14
CA ILE A 552 -1.02 -8.51 11.40
C ILE A 552 -1.34 -9.58 12.45
N MET A 553 -1.93 -10.72 12.07
CA MET A 553 -2.15 -11.84 12.98
C MET A 553 -0.87 -12.59 13.34
N GLU A 554 0.06 -12.72 12.38
CA GLU A 554 1.29 -13.51 12.53
C GLU A 554 2.41 -12.74 13.25
N LEU A 555 2.55 -11.47 12.94
CA LEU A 555 3.71 -10.64 13.29
C LEU A 555 3.32 -9.39 14.10
N GLY A 556 2.01 -9.13 14.26
CA GLY A 556 1.49 -7.95 14.93
C GLY A 556 1.56 -6.68 14.07
N THR A 557 2.05 -6.78 12.83
CA THR A 557 2.17 -5.69 11.87
C THR A 557 2.50 -6.24 10.47
N SER A 558 2.00 -5.59 9.43
CA SER A 558 2.35 -5.88 8.03
C SER A 558 3.66 -5.22 7.57
N ALA A 559 4.25 -4.34 8.38
CA ALA A 559 5.47 -3.60 8.02
C ALA A 559 6.74 -4.48 7.96
N LYS A 560 6.69 -5.72 8.47
CA LYS A 560 7.85 -6.63 8.56
C LYS A 560 7.83 -7.74 7.50
N MET A 561 7.32 -7.41 6.32
CA MET A 561 7.12 -8.34 5.21
C MET A 561 8.11 -8.07 4.07
N LEU A 562 8.48 -9.12 3.34
CA LEU A 562 9.08 -8.98 2.02
C LEU A 562 8.00 -8.55 1.03
N SER A 563 8.33 -7.59 0.17
CA SER A 563 7.50 -7.17 -0.95
C SER A 563 8.34 -7.22 -2.22
N ILE A 564 8.41 -8.42 -2.82
CA ILE A 564 9.19 -8.70 -4.02
C ILE A 564 8.25 -8.57 -5.21
N VAL A 565 8.75 -7.95 -6.27
CA VAL A 565 8.07 -7.82 -7.56
C VAL A 565 8.99 -8.43 -8.62
N PRO A 566 8.85 -9.75 -8.90
CA PRO A 566 9.52 -10.37 -10.02
C PRO A 566 9.01 -9.70 -11.30
N LEU A 567 9.89 -8.97 -11.98
CA LEU A 567 9.53 -8.24 -13.19
C LEU A 567 9.31 -9.26 -14.31
N ILE A 568 8.29 -9.02 -15.14
CA ILE A 568 7.92 -9.93 -16.24
C ILE A 568 9.11 -10.17 -17.18
N ALA A 569 9.95 -9.15 -17.37
CA ALA A 569 11.17 -9.23 -18.18
C ALA A 569 12.27 -10.13 -17.60
N GLY A 570 12.18 -10.53 -16.34
CA GLY A 570 13.12 -11.43 -15.66
C GLY A 570 13.91 -10.79 -14.51
N GLY A 571 13.91 -9.46 -14.39
CA GLY A 571 14.55 -8.74 -13.28
C GLY A 571 13.75 -8.78 -11.98
N GLY A 572 14.19 -8.02 -10.98
CA GLY A 572 13.54 -7.89 -9.68
C GLY A 572 13.40 -6.45 -9.21
N LEU A 573 12.24 -6.13 -8.67
CA LEU A 573 11.97 -4.92 -7.92
C LEU A 573 11.64 -5.31 -6.46
N PHE A 574 12.29 -4.65 -5.50
CA PHE A 574 12.21 -4.97 -4.07
C PHE A 574 11.71 -3.75 -3.32
N GLU A 575 10.44 -3.73 -2.94
CA GLU A 575 9.85 -2.62 -2.19
C GLU A 575 10.19 -2.76 -0.70
N THR A 576 10.73 -1.71 -0.09
CA THR A 576 11.18 -1.72 1.31
C THR A 576 10.03 -1.52 2.32
N GLY A 577 8.78 -1.45 1.84
CA GLY A 577 7.58 -1.28 2.66
C GLY A 577 6.40 -0.74 1.85
N ALA A 578 5.19 -0.95 2.36
CA ALA A 578 3.94 -0.51 1.73
C ALA A 578 3.44 0.88 2.20
N GLY A 579 4.13 1.49 3.15
CA GLY A 579 3.76 2.79 3.74
C GLY A 579 4.22 4.02 2.93
N GLY A 580 3.87 5.21 3.41
CA GLY A 580 4.37 6.49 2.88
C GLY A 580 5.75 6.91 3.45
N SER A 581 6.23 8.10 3.08
CA SER A 581 7.57 8.62 3.42
C SER A 581 7.70 9.32 4.79
N ALA A 582 6.63 9.28 5.61
CA ALA A 582 6.61 9.66 7.02
C ALA A 582 7.07 11.11 7.36
N PRO A 583 6.35 12.17 6.94
CA PRO A 583 6.71 13.58 7.16
C PRO A 583 6.93 13.94 8.65
N LYS A 584 6.17 13.33 9.56
CA LYS A 584 6.29 13.56 11.02
C LYS A 584 7.64 13.10 11.60
N HIS A 585 8.38 12.25 10.90
CA HIS A 585 9.71 11.81 11.32
C HIS A 585 10.76 12.87 10.97
N VAL A 586 10.63 13.50 9.80
CA VAL A 586 11.46 14.66 9.40
C VAL A 586 11.31 15.80 10.40
N GLN A 587 10.07 16.10 10.81
CA GLN A 587 9.80 17.14 11.82
C GLN A 587 10.51 16.86 13.15
N GLN A 588 10.57 15.60 13.58
CA GLN A 588 11.29 15.22 14.80
C GLN A 588 12.81 15.37 14.62
N LEU A 589 13.35 14.92 13.48
CA LEU A 589 14.77 15.08 13.18
C LEU A 589 15.17 16.56 13.18
N VAL A 590 14.44 17.42 12.46
CA VAL A 590 14.77 18.85 12.38
C VAL A 590 14.66 19.53 13.75
N LYS A 591 13.69 19.14 14.57
CA LYS A 591 13.45 19.76 15.88
C LYS A 591 14.45 19.31 16.95
N GLU A 592 14.73 18.02 17.03
CA GLU A 592 15.45 17.41 18.17
C GLU A 592 16.47 16.34 17.75
N ASN A 593 16.84 16.32 16.47
CA ASN A 593 17.86 15.47 15.87
C ASN A 593 17.71 13.99 16.23
N HIS A 594 16.47 13.48 16.16
CA HIS A 594 16.13 12.08 16.38
C HIS A 594 15.26 11.57 15.23
N LEU A 595 15.74 10.55 14.51
CA LEU A 595 15.00 9.93 13.42
C LEU A 595 14.44 8.58 13.85
N ARG A 596 13.13 8.50 14.09
CA ARG A 596 12.42 7.27 14.48
C ARG A 596 11.93 6.41 13.29
N TRP A 597 12.53 6.57 12.11
CA TRP A 597 12.24 5.74 10.94
C TRP A 597 12.85 4.35 11.13
N ASP A 598 12.04 3.29 11.00
CA ASP A 598 12.51 1.91 11.10
C ASP A 598 12.89 1.38 9.70
N SER A 599 14.17 1.16 9.48
CA SER A 599 14.73 0.68 8.20
C SER A 599 14.68 -0.84 8.04
N LEU A 600 13.98 -1.57 8.93
CA LEU A 600 13.85 -3.02 8.83
C LEU A 600 13.41 -3.50 7.43
N GLY A 601 12.45 -2.83 6.81
CA GLY A 601 12.01 -3.20 5.47
C GLY A 601 13.09 -2.99 4.39
N GLU A 602 14.02 -2.07 4.58
CA GLU A 602 15.19 -1.89 3.71
C GLU A 602 16.16 -3.07 3.86
N PHE A 603 16.36 -3.58 5.08
CA PHE A 603 17.23 -4.73 5.35
C PHE A 603 16.68 -5.99 4.68
N LEU A 604 15.36 -6.19 4.79
CA LEU A 604 14.66 -7.31 4.20
C LEU A 604 14.69 -7.26 2.66
N ALA A 605 14.40 -6.10 2.07
CA ALA A 605 14.46 -5.91 0.62
C ALA A 605 15.88 -6.11 0.07
N LEU A 606 16.90 -5.64 0.80
CA LEU A 606 18.30 -5.79 0.41
C LEU A 606 18.73 -7.27 0.44
N ALA A 607 18.33 -8.04 1.46
CA ALA A 607 18.61 -9.48 1.51
C ALA A 607 18.00 -10.22 0.32
N SER A 608 16.74 -9.93 -0.03
CA SER A 608 16.10 -10.52 -1.22
C SER A 608 16.69 -10.03 -2.54
N SER A 609 17.14 -8.78 -2.61
CA SER A 609 17.84 -8.24 -3.78
C SER A 609 19.16 -8.98 -4.03
N PHE A 610 19.94 -9.29 -2.98
CA PHE A 610 21.15 -10.08 -3.09
C PHE A 610 20.87 -11.54 -3.46
N GLU A 611 19.83 -12.16 -2.89
CA GLU A 611 19.40 -13.53 -3.23
C GLU A 611 19.02 -13.63 -4.71
N HIS A 612 18.19 -12.70 -5.19
CA HIS A 612 17.82 -12.63 -6.61
C HIS A 612 19.05 -12.44 -7.50
N LEU A 613 19.95 -11.53 -7.13
CA LEU A 613 21.18 -11.27 -7.88
C LEU A 613 22.08 -12.51 -7.96
N ALA A 614 22.21 -13.24 -6.86
CA ALA A 614 22.98 -14.48 -6.78
C ALA A 614 22.40 -15.55 -7.72
N GLY A 615 21.07 -15.74 -7.70
CA GLY A 615 20.38 -16.66 -8.59
C GLY A 615 20.47 -16.27 -10.07
N ALA A 616 20.29 -14.98 -10.38
CA ALA A 616 20.28 -14.47 -11.75
C ALA A 616 21.67 -14.43 -12.39
N THR A 617 22.73 -14.19 -11.61
CA THR A 617 24.10 -13.97 -12.14
C THR A 617 25.10 -15.05 -11.75
N GLY A 618 24.75 -15.96 -10.83
CA GLY A 618 25.68 -16.93 -10.25
C GLY A 618 26.68 -16.31 -9.27
N ASN A 619 26.45 -15.08 -8.77
CA ASN A 619 27.35 -14.42 -7.83
C ASN A 619 27.22 -15.05 -6.43
N ALA A 620 28.13 -15.97 -6.10
CA ALA A 620 28.16 -16.63 -4.79
C ALA A 620 28.42 -15.66 -3.62
N GLY A 621 29.15 -14.56 -3.85
CA GLY A 621 29.36 -13.52 -2.84
C GLY A 621 28.06 -12.82 -2.45
N ALA A 622 27.20 -12.54 -3.44
CA ALA A 622 25.86 -12.00 -3.20
C ALA A 622 24.99 -12.97 -2.37
N GLN A 623 25.08 -14.29 -2.60
CA GLN A 623 24.36 -15.26 -1.76
C GLN A 623 24.83 -15.20 -0.31
N VAL A 624 26.15 -15.14 -0.08
CA VAL A 624 26.69 -15.01 1.28
C VAL A 624 26.20 -13.71 1.94
N LEU A 625 26.15 -12.59 1.21
CA LEU A 625 25.58 -11.33 1.71
C LEU A 625 24.11 -11.48 2.09
N ALA A 626 23.29 -12.13 1.25
CA ALA A 626 21.87 -12.38 1.54
C ALA A 626 21.68 -13.20 2.82
N ASP A 627 22.34 -14.35 2.91
CA ASP A 627 22.19 -15.30 4.02
C ASP A 627 22.67 -14.69 5.35
N THR A 628 23.76 -13.93 5.31
CA THR A 628 24.32 -13.27 6.50
C THR A 628 23.48 -12.07 6.93
N LEU A 629 22.89 -11.32 5.98
CA LEU A 629 22.00 -10.20 6.30
C LEU A 629 20.67 -10.66 6.90
N ASP A 630 20.09 -11.78 6.44
CA ASP A 630 18.89 -12.35 7.05
C ASP A 630 19.14 -12.79 8.50
N ARG A 631 20.27 -13.46 8.77
CA ARG A 631 20.66 -13.84 10.15
C ARG A 631 20.95 -12.62 11.01
N ALA A 632 21.66 -11.62 10.48
CA ALA A 632 21.93 -10.37 11.18
C ALA A 632 20.63 -9.62 11.53
N THR A 633 19.64 -9.65 10.63
CA THR A 633 18.30 -9.08 10.88
C THR A 633 17.57 -9.85 11.99
N GLY A 634 17.73 -11.19 12.05
CA GLY A 634 17.23 -12.00 13.17
C GLY A 634 17.83 -11.58 14.52
N THR A 635 19.15 -11.42 14.59
CA THR A 635 19.84 -10.93 15.80
C THR A 635 19.40 -9.51 16.16
N PHE A 636 19.30 -8.62 15.16
CA PHE A 636 18.83 -7.25 15.33
C PHE A 636 17.45 -7.17 16.00
N LEU A 637 16.53 -8.03 15.59
CA LEU A 637 15.20 -8.11 16.18
C LEU A 637 15.25 -8.66 17.62
N ASN A 638 15.98 -9.75 17.85
CA ASN A 638 16.11 -10.37 19.17
C ASN A 638 16.75 -9.45 20.22
N GLU A 639 17.75 -8.66 19.81
CA GLU A 639 18.43 -7.68 20.67
C GLU A 639 17.66 -6.34 20.78
N ASN A 640 16.46 -6.27 20.19
CA ASN A 640 15.58 -5.11 20.19
C ASN A 640 16.30 -3.80 19.80
N LYS A 641 17.02 -3.84 18.68
CA LYS A 641 17.82 -2.71 18.17
C LYS A 641 17.08 -1.83 17.16
N SER A 642 15.75 -1.97 17.06
CA SER A 642 14.90 -1.03 16.34
C SER A 642 14.94 0.38 16.96
N PRO A 643 14.73 1.44 16.17
CA PRO A 643 14.67 2.82 16.67
C PRO A 643 13.60 2.99 17.75
N SER A 644 13.97 3.65 18.85
CA SER A 644 13.00 4.19 19.78
C SER A 644 12.24 5.36 19.13
N ARG A 645 11.11 5.72 19.73
CA ARG A 645 10.37 6.95 19.37
C ARG A 645 10.81 8.15 20.21
N LYS A 646 11.65 7.93 21.22
CA LYS A 646 12.03 8.93 22.22
C LYS A 646 13.43 9.47 21.95
N CYS A 647 13.53 10.79 21.88
CA CYS A 647 14.81 11.48 21.84
C CYS A 647 15.66 11.12 23.08
N GLY A 648 16.97 10.90 22.86
CA GLY A 648 17.91 10.43 23.87
C GLY A 648 18.06 8.91 23.95
N GLU A 649 17.27 8.17 23.19
CA GLU A 649 17.42 6.72 23.00
C GLU A 649 17.93 6.41 21.58
N ILE A 650 18.20 5.13 21.29
CA ILE A 650 18.59 4.66 19.95
C ILE A 650 17.61 5.16 18.89
N ASP A 651 18.12 5.67 17.78
CA ASP A 651 17.32 6.10 16.63
C ASP A 651 17.77 5.34 15.36
N ASN A 652 17.27 5.72 14.19
CA ASN A 652 17.56 5.09 12.90
C ASN A 652 19.08 4.90 12.65
N ARG A 653 19.91 5.89 12.97
CA ARG A 653 21.37 5.81 12.75
C ARG A 653 22.00 4.75 13.64
N GLY A 654 21.55 4.68 14.90
CA GLY A 654 21.96 3.63 15.82
C GLY A 654 21.51 2.25 15.36
N SER A 655 20.31 2.11 14.79
CA SER A 655 19.87 0.83 14.24
C SER A 655 20.75 0.36 13.07
N HIS A 656 21.19 1.27 12.20
CA HIS A 656 22.11 0.93 11.10
C HIS A 656 23.47 0.45 11.62
N PHE A 657 24.00 1.10 12.65
CA PHE A 657 25.23 0.67 13.31
C PHE A 657 25.12 -0.77 13.85
N TYR A 658 24.05 -1.07 14.58
CA TYR A 658 23.85 -2.41 15.14
C TYR A 658 23.66 -3.47 14.04
N LEU A 659 22.88 -3.17 12.99
CA LEU A 659 22.77 -4.08 11.86
C LEU A 659 24.13 -4.33 11.20
N ALA A 660 24.92 -3.29 10.93
CA ALA A 660 26.25 -3.41 10.34
C ALA A 660 27.18 -4.28 11.21
N THR A 661 27.08 -4.14 12.53
CA THR A 661 27.83 -4.94 13.50
C THR A 661 27.46 -6.42 13.40
N TYR A 662 26.17 -6.74 13.48
CA TYR A 662 25.71 -8.13 13.39
C TYR A 662 26.00 -8.73 12.01
N TRP A 663 25.88 -7.94 10.95
CA TRP A 663 26.16 -8.40 9.60
C TRP A 663 27.65 -8.68 9.38
N ALA A 664 28.54 -7.82 9.88
CA ALA A 664 29.98 -8.06 9.85
C ALA A 664 30.37 -9.30 10.66
N GLN A 665 29.74 -9.54 11.82
CA GLN A 665 29.95 -10.75 12.62
C GLN A 665 29.52 -12.01 11.86
N GLU A 666 28.35 -12.01 11.24
CA GLU A 666 27.86 -13.13 10.43
C GLU A 666 28.75 -13.39 9.20
N LEU A 667 29.24 -12.33 8.55
CA LEU A 667 30.18 -12.42 7.44
C LEU A 667 31.55 -12.97 7.85
N ALA A 668 32.05 -12.57 9.02
CA ALA A 668 33.31 -13.07 9.57
C ALA A 668 33.22 -14.53 10.05
N ALA A 669 32.06 -14.96 10.54
CA ALA A 669 31.86 -16.29 11.11
C ALA A 669 31.51 -17.38 10.09
N GLN A 670 30.94 -17.02 8.93
CA GLN A 670 30.56 -18.01 7.91
C GLN A 670 31.76 -18.71 7.27
N THR A 671 31.55 -19.93 6.78
CA THR A 671 32.61 -20.79 6.22
C THR A 671 32.45 -21.09 4.73
N VAL A 672 31.50 -20.42 4.04
CA VAL A 672 31.18 -20.62 2.63
C VAL A 672 32.16 -19.85 1.73
N ASN A 673 32.49 -18.61 2.10
CA ASN A 673 33.46 -17.76 1.39
C ASN A 673 34.53 -17.25 2.38
N THR A 674 35.67 -17.93 2.43
CA THR A 674 36.73 -17.64 3.41
C THR A 674 37.46 -16.32 3.15
N GLU A 675 37.51 -15.84 1.90
CA GLU A 675 38.08 -14.53 1.57
C GLU A 675 37.20 -13.41 2.13
N LEU A 676 35.88 -13.52 1.94
CA LEU A 676 34.92 -12.58 2.50
C LEU A 676 34.95 -12.61 4.04
N ALA A 677 35.03 -13.80 4.64
CA ALA A 677 35.19 -13.93 6.10
C ALA A 677 36.44 -13.24 6.62
N ALA A 678 37.59 -13.46 5.98
CA ALA A 678 38.85 -12.83 6.37
C ALA A 678 38.82 -11.30 6.20
N ARG A 679 38.13 -10.78 5.17
CA ARG A 679 37.95 -9.35 4.95
C ARG A 679 37.07 -8.70 6.04
N PHE A 680 36.00 -9.37 6.47
CA PHE A 680 35.08 -8.83 7.47
C PHE A 680 35.49 -9.09 8.92
N ALA A 681 36.42 -10.01 9.19
CA ALA A 681 36.95 -10.24 10.54
C ALA A 681 37.47 -8.96 11.23
N PRO A 682 38.38 -8.15 10.65
CA PRO A 682 38.84 -6.90 11.28
C PRO A 682 37.73 -5.84 11.39
N VAL A 683 36.75 -5.85 10.46
CA VAL A 683 35.60 -4.93 10.49
C VAL A 683 34.69 -5.26 11.68
N ALA A 684 34.37 -6.55 11.87
CA ALA A 684 33.57 -7.03 12.98
C ALA A 684 34.25 -6.74 14.33
N GLU A 685 35.56 -7.02 14.43
CA GLU A 685 36.34 -6.69 15.63
C GLU A 685 36.33 -5.19 15.94
N ALA A 686 36.50 -4.33 14.93
CA ALA A 686 36.49 -2.89 15.11
C ALA A 686 35.12 -2.35 15.54
N LEU A 687 34.03 -2.83 14.93
CA LEU A 687 32.66 -2.42 15.29
C LEU A 687 32.32 -2.81 16.74
N VAL A 688 32.67 -4.03 17.15
CA VAL A 688 32.46 -4.52 18.52
C VAL A 688 33.33 -3.76 19.52
N ALA A 689 34.61 -3.58 19.23
CA ALA A 689 35.54 -2.89 20.14
C ALA A 689 35.17 -1.42 20.38
N ASN A 690 34.50 -0.78 19.41
CA ASN A 690 34.11 0.62 19.47
C ASN A 690 32.61 0.84 19.73
N GLU A 691 31.83 -0.19 20.09
CA GLU A 691 30.37 -0.08 20.27
C GLU A 691 29.98 1.09 21.19
N ALA A 692 30.58 1.16 22.38
CA ALA A 692 30.26 2.19 23.37
C ALA A 692 30.58 3.60 22.87
N GLN A 693 31.68 3.77 22.12
CA GLN A 693 32.06 5.06 21.56
C GLN A 693 31.12 5.48 20.44
N ILE A 694 30.81 4.58 19.50
CA ILE A 694 29.91 4.85 18.38
C ILE A 694 28.51 5.20 18.92
N ALA A 695 27.98 4.41 19.86
CA ALA A 695 26.68 4.69 20.48
C ALA A 695 26.67 6.07 21.18
N ALA A 696 27.73 6.43 21.89
CA ALA A 696 27.85 7.74 22.52
C ALA A 696 27.89 8.89 21.50
N GLU A 697 28.65 8.75 20.40
CA GLU A 697 28.70 9.74 19.32
C GLU A 697 27.33 9.95 18.66
N LEU A 698 26.59 8.87 18.39
CA LEU A 698 25.25 8.91 17.79
C LEU A 698 24.20 9.52 18.74
N LEU A 699 24.30 9.27 20.04
CA LEU A 699 23.38 9.85 21.04
C LEU A 699 23.69 11.33 21.33
N ALA A 700 24.97 11.74 21.32
CA ALA A 700 25.41 13.08 21.71
C ALA A 700 24.87 14.23 20.85
N VAL A 701 24.44 13.93 19.61
CA VAL A 701 23.85 14.91 18.70
C VAL A 701 22.35 15.11 18.90
N GLN A 702 21.67 14.19 19.59
CA GLN A 702 20.23 14.26 19.84
C GLN A 702 19.87 15.36 20.85
N GLY A 703 18.59 15.76 20.84
CA GLY A 703 18.04 16.79 21.74
C GLY A 703 18.31 18.22 21.30
N LYS A 704 18.89 18.39 20.10
CA LYS A 704 19.22 19.69 19.50
C LYS A 704 18.58 19.79 18.12
N PRO A 705 18.21 20.98 17.63
CA PRO A 705 17.75 21.14 16.25
C PRO A 705 18.83 20.72 15.24
N ALA A 706 18.42 20.13 14.13
CA ALA A 706 19.27 19.76 13.00
C ALA A 706 18.88 20.58 11.77
N ASP A 707 19.86 21.21 11.12
CA ASP A 707 19.68 21.92 9.85
C ASP A 707 20.11 21.03 8.69
N ILE A 708 19.16 20.62 7.87
CA ILE A 708 19.37 19.83 6.64
C ILE A 708 19.31 20.69 5.36
N GLY A 709 19.10 22.01 5.48
CA GLY A 709 19.18 22.94 4.34
C GLY A 709 18.03 22.90 3.33
N GLY A 710 16.90 22.26 3.64
CA GLY A 710 15.72 22.17 2.78
C GLY A 710 14.75 21.10 3.31
N TYR A 711 13.67 20.82 2.58
CA TYR A 711 12.73 19.73 2.92
C TYR A 711 12.58 18.77 1.75
N TYR A 712 12.13 19.26 0.60
CA TYR A 712 11.97 18.45 -0.62
C TYR A 712 13.28 18.29 -1.40
N ARG A 713 14.21 19.25 -1.29
CA ARG A 713 15.56 19.17 -1.85
C ARG A 713 16.58 19.67 -0.81
N PRO A 714 16.82 18.90 0.26
CA PRO A 714 17.78 19.29 1.29
C PRO A 714 19.21 19.37 0.73
N ASP A 715 20.07 20.10 1.44
CA ASP A 715 21.48 20.19 1.10
C ASP A 715 22.18 18.86 1.46
N ALA A 716 22.82 18.24 0.48
CA ALA A 716 23.41 16.92 0.63
C ALA A 716 24.50 16.89 1.72
N ALA A 717 25.38 17.89 1.77
CA ALA A 717 26.48 17.92 2.73
C ALA A 717 25.99 18.14 4.17
N LYS A 718 25.00 19.02 4.36
CA LYS A 718 24.33 19.20 5.66
C LYS A 718 23.61 17.93 6.10
N THR A 719 22.91 17.29 5.17
CA THR A 719 22.16 16.06 5.45
C THR A 719 23.11 14.92 5.83
N ASP A 720 24.21 14.74 5.10
CA ASP A 720 25.26 13.78 5.45
C ASP A 720 25.85 14.05 6.83
N ALA A 721 26.14 15.31 7.16
CA ALA A 721 26.67 15.66 8.48
C ALA A 721 25.69 15.33 9.62
N VAL A 722 24.38 15.50 9.39
CA VAL A 722 23.33 15.12 10.35
C VAL A 722 23.16 13.60 10.44
N MET A 723 23.21 12.89 9.31
CA MET A 723 22.89 11.47 9.23
C MET A 723 24.09 10.55 9.51
N ARG A 724 25.33 11.07 9.41
CA ARG A 724 26.58 10.33 9.67
C ARG A 724 27.46 11.02 10.72
N PRO A 725 26.96 11.31 11.94
CA PRO A 725 27.70 12.12 12.92
C PRO A 725 28.82 11.35 13.65
N SER A 726 28.82 10.01 13.60
CA SER A 726 29.88 9.20 14.22
C SER A 726 31.09 9.08 13.29
N VAL A 727 32.14 9.84 13.61
CA VAL A 727 33.43 9.77 12.91
C VAL A 727 34.05 8.37 13.05
N THR A 728 33.85 7.73 14.20
CA THR A 728 34.37 6.37 14.45
C THR A 728 33.70 5.35 13.54
N LEU A 729 32.37 5.38 13.42
CA LEU A 729 31.65 4.49 12.50
C LEU A 729 32.05 4.74 11.06
N ASN A 730 32.09 6.02 10.62
CA ASN A 730 32.47 6.37 9.26
C ASN A 730 33.87 5.84 8.91
N GLY A 731 34.84 6.01 9.80
CA GLY A 731 36.21 5.53 9.58
C GLY A 731 36.31 4.00 9.44
N ILE A 732 35.44 3.24 10.11
CA ILE A 732 35.39 1.77 9.97
C ILE A 732 34.75 1.37 8.64
N ILE A 733 33.63 2.01 8.28
CA ILE A 733 32.90 1.70 7.04
C ILE A 733 33.70 2.09 5.79
N ASP A 734 34.38 3.23 5.81
CA ASP A 734 35.21 3.70 4.69
C ASP A 734 36.47 2.83 4.46
N ALA A 735 36.83 1.98 5.43
CA ALA A 735 38.01 1.10 5.38
C ALA A 735 37.72 -0.34 4.89
N VAL A 736 36.44 -0.68 4.63
CA VAL A 736 36.01 -1.99 4.11
C VAL A 736 36.45 -2.18 2.67
#